data_AF-A0A2G2WW16-F1
#
_entry.id   AF-A0A2G2WW16-F1
#
_cell.length_a   1.000
_cell.length_b   1.000
_cell.length_c   1.000
_cell.angle_alpha   90.00
_cell.angle_beta   90.00
_cell.angle_gamma   90.00
#
_symmetry.space_group_name_H-M   'P 1'
#
loop_
_entity.id
_entity.type
_entity.pdbx_description
1 polymer ?
#
loop_
_entity_poly.entity_id
_entity_poly.type
_entity_poly.pdbx_seq_one_letter_code
_entity_poly.pdbx_strand_id
1 'polypeptide(L)'
;MKERSLADLSFPSFSDARHNILCSELKQLYVAITRTRQRLWICECVEEFSRPMFYYWQILSLVEVKDVDDSLADTMQTFSTPEEWKSRGMKLFWEKNYEMALMCFKQAGEVDWEKRAKAAGIVATAEQIRYSDPEKARTYLLEAAQIFYSIGRFKSAAECFYDLKDYKQAGNIFLDKCGELIKAADCFLLAGRYKRAAEVYAKGNYFKECLSACTKGKCYDLGLKYIENWKQQCNDVGKSAVDIDEIGMQYLESCAANYFVLKDGESMMKFVKAFPTVAMKRKFLMSRKCLDELLLLEQEYGNFAEAAEIARLNGNILCEADLLGKAGDFDKACSLVHLYVLSHSLWMVGNKGWPLKLLMQTEELLKKAMTFAELGSNFETVCVEIKVLSNASGDWSDLKHNFSASKKCVSFIGKFLSCRKILDFHVEFHIANYVWDDKLSGNLDVSEELMSCCQISIGTLVHFWNSWKKNVVDVLDSLECLGDVDFGEFKGVGEFCLKYFGVRQELNGLNVTYFLLHPTAEWVKSIQNFVIRRSKQMVFVDARHFISAARTHWRTELLVVGLKVLETLASLYGLAAKSMPLFWQSMCPLNVYEIAKFLREPKHHVLSSFELRIQNFLALSTNYFEKLFPLDPRQSMVGSMISLRRTKLSCDLLQECIVQDIGTGDSLSYGQIGRTVLMWLASGKLPEDLYEKVVGRIPSDVPWKSFIEILGCMKQRGCPEDLQSGDSVGGEMLEFQEVLSSDGNVECSEGSLNNAVESMEVTLLQKFCEALQDTFSANWKIEDENRMISDCLSPSCFLCLLERFLVMVSQYRGIFFAIKSSFVEWLISEQFEVRPTSKHEINTRLLEEFYNSVLVLVKCFLYDEAGTVEWIARSKISVDLYYKQMVLRLVLILCLMCMNCEKYYDVLFKVLSINDVRNQLPKEIYGILQRGMEDKIVQIKDFGEAFQKSGDPLLVVNLDESVTGVEYSNVVSVQLGTNCSREDILSLLLPAGTGNEVTSDQSETSAMPLSSVNHMSDQRMNWAVFQEISDVLKTCGVDDSATSASVSTVNLKKEVNANVNYLTAAISLSSEKKFYVAEDMMEETRNMLQELIQLHSLMNTRFVGS
;
A
#
# COMPACT_ATOMS: atom_id res chain seq x y z
N MET A 1 -12.23 139.08 90.29
CA MET A 1 -13.04 139.42 91.47
C MET A 1 -14.26 138.51 91.48
N LYS A 2 -14.47 137.80 92.60
CA LYS A 2 -15.40 136.69 92.88
C LYS A 2 -15.08 135.34 92.19
N GLU A 3 -14.53 134.46 93.01
CA GLU A 3 -14.44 133.01 92.83
C GLU A 3 -15.82 132.39 92.52
N ARG A 4 -15.85 131.52 91.52
CA ARG A 4 -16.70 130.31 91.52
C ARG A 4 -15.84 129.14 91.07
N SER A 5 -15.60 128.27 92.06
CA SER A 5 -15.25 126.85 92.05
C SER A 5 -14.74 126.17 90.77
N LEU A 6 -13.54 125.59 90.94
CA LEU A 6 -12.87 124.50 90.21
C LEU A 6 -13.68 123.18 90.20
N ALA A 7 -14.82 123.13 89.52
CA ALA A 7 -15.48 121.87 89.17
C ALA A 7 -16.21 122.03 87.82
N ASP A 8 -16.03 121.07 86.90
CA ASP A 8 -16.68 120.93 85.58
C ASP A 8 -15.93 121.43 84.32
N LEU A 9 -14.61 121.21 84.22
CA LEU A 9 -13.95 121.09 82.91
C LEU A 9 -13.85 119.60 82.54
N SER A 10 -14.91 119.07 81.91
CA SER A 10 -14.88 117.75 81.29
C SER A 10 -14.02 117.79 80.03
N PHE A 11 -12.78 117.33 80.11
CA PHE A 11 -12.01 117.01 78.91
C PHE A 11 -12.68 115.83 78.19
N PRO A 12 -12.76 115.81 76.84
CA PRO A 12 -13.28 114.66 76.13
C PRO A 12 -12.44 113.43 76.49
N SER A 13 -13.08 112.33 76.91
CA SER A 13 -12.35 111.11 77.26
C SER A 13 -11.61 110.57 76.03
N PHE A 14 -10.32 110.29 76.15
CA PHE A 14 -9.56 109.63 75.10
C PHE A 14 -10.17 108.24 74.82
N SER A 15 -10.79 108.10 73.65
CA SER A 15 -11.30 106.82 73.14
C SER A 15 -10.31 106.28 72.13
N ASP A 16 -9.67 105.15 72.43
CA ASP A 16 -8.67 104.54 71.56
C ASP A 16 -9.25 104.16 70.17
N ALA A 17 -10.52 103.74 70.10
CA ALA A 17 -11.20 103.42 68.85
C ALA A 17 -11.43 104.68 67.96
N ARG A 18 -12.07 105.73 68.49
CA ARG A 18 -12.33 106.98 67.73
C ARG A 18 -11.05 107.74 67.37
N HIS A 19 -10.05 107.77 68.24
CA HIS A 19 -8.80 108.49 67.98
C HIS A 19 -7.82 107.70 67.11
N ASN A 20 -7.84 106.35 67.12
CA ASN A 20 -7.11 105.57 66.10
C ASN A 20 -7.65 105.82 64.70
N ILE A 21 -8.97 105.99 64.54
CA ILE A 21 -9.55 106.39 63.25
C ILE A 21 -9.01 107.76 62.85
N LEU A 22 -8.98 108.74 63.76
CA LEU A 22 -8.36 110.04 63.46
C LEU A 22 -6.88 109.89 63.08
N CYS A 23 -6.13 108.98 63.71
CA CYS A 23 -4.72 108.72 63.39
C CYS A 23 -4.56 108.05 62.01
N SER A 24 -5.46 107.16 61.61
CA SER A 24 -5.49 106.59 60.24
C SER A 24 -5.89 107.64 59.21
N GLU A 25 -6.90 108.46 59.50
CA GLU A 25 -7.35 109.54 58.61
C GLU A 25 -6.26 110.61 58.45
N LEU A 26 -5.55 110.98 59.52
CA LEU A 26 -4.41 111.91 59.43
C LEU A 26 -3.24 111.30 58.65
N LYS A 27 -3.00 109.97 58.76
CA LYS A 27 -2.04 109.27 57.89
C LYS A 27 -2.48 109.26 56.43
N GLN A 28 -3.77 109.01 56.16
CA GLN A 28 -4.31 109.06 54.80
C GLN A 28 -4.22 110.47 54.23
N LEU A 29 -4.50 111.51 55.03
CA LEU A 29 -4.33 112.91 54.66
C LEU A 29 -2.87 113.25 54.40
N TYR A 30 -1.94 112.78 55.24
CA TYR A 30 -0.49 112.92 55.01
C TYR A 30 -0.06 112.25 53.70
N VAL A 31 -0.53 111.02 53.44
CA VAL A 31 -0.25 110.30 52.19
C VAL A 31 -0.85 111.03 51.00
N ALA A 32 -2.08 111.52 51.10
CA ALA A 32 -2.76 112.28 50.05
C ALA A 32 -1.95 113.53 49.70
N ILE A 33 -1.60 114.35 50.70
CA ILE A 33 -0.80 115.58 50.54
C ILE A 33 0.57 115.28 49.91
N THR A 34 1.25 114.23 50.36
CA THR A 34 2.61 113.89 49.89
C THR A 34 2.65 113.16 48.55
N ARG A 35 1.55 112.52 48.13
CA ARG A 35 1.48 111.75 46.87
C ARG A 35 0.80 112.49 45.73
N THR A 36 0.03 113.53 46.01
CA THR A 36 -0.51 114.38 44.95
C THR A 36 0.61 115.02 44.17
N ARG A 37 0.70 114.67 42.88
CA ARG A 37 1.76 115.15 41.99
C ARG A 37 1.58 116.60 41.55
N GLN A 38 0.35 117.12 41.57
CA GLN A 38 0.05 118.47 41.11
C GLN A 38 -0.89 119.23 42.06
N ARG A 39 -2.10 118.73 42.35
CA ARG A 39 -3.08 119.41 43.21
C ARG A 39 -3.86 118.41 44.06
N LEU A 40 -4.11 118.74 45.32
CA LEU A 40 -5.01 118.00 46.22
C LEU A 40 -6.25 118.85 46.49
N TRP A 41 -7.42 118.25 46.28
CA TRP A 41 -8.71 118.88 46.57
C TRP A 41 -9.39 118.10 47.69
N ILE A 42 -9.82 118.81 48.73
CA ILE A 42 -10.60 118.25 49.84
C ILE A 42 -11.94 118.96 49.82
N CYS A 43 -13.02 118.21 49.62
CA CYS A 43 -14.39 118.73 49.55
C CYS A 43 -15.17 118.18 50.75
N GLU A 44 -15.76 119.06 51.55
CA GLU A 44 -16.68 118.72 52.64
C GLU A 44 -17.90 119.62 52.51
N CYS A 45 -19.07 119.00 52.36
CA CYS A 45 -20.32 119.70 52.05
C CYS A 45 -21.07 120.15 53.31
N VAL A 46 -20.68 119.65 54.48
CA VAL A 46 -21.30 119.99 55.76
C VAL A 46 -20.46 121.03 56.49
N GLU A 47 -20.92 122.28 56.48
CA GLU A 47 -20.19 123.43 57.03
C GLU A 47 -19.79 123.22 58.49
N GLU A 48 -20.65 122.63 59.32
CA GLU A 48 -20.37 122.38 60.74
C GLU A 48 -19.13 121.51 60.99
N PHE A 49 -18.82 120.57 60.10
CA PHE A 49 -17.68 119.65 60.25
C PHE A 49 -16.39 120.19 59.65
N SER A 50 -16.47 120.96 58.57
CA SER A 50 -15.29 121.58 57.95
C SER A 50 -14.82 122.80 58.73
N ARG A 51 -15.73 123.54 59.38
CA ARG A 51 -15.43 124.82 60.05
C ARG A 51 -14.25 124.77 61.01
N PRO A 52 -14.09 123.79 61.92
CA PRO A 52 -12.97 123.77 62.87
C PRO A 52 -11.61 123.64 62.17
N MET A 53 -11.49 122.75 61.18
CA MET A 53 -10.24 122.54 60.44
C MET A 53 -9.96 123.67 59.45
N PHE A 54 -10.99 124.19 58.79
CA PHE A 54 -10.85 125.33 57.88
C PHE A 54 -10.43 126.59 58.64
N TYR A 55 -11.06 126.87 59.77
CA TYR A 55 -10.69 127.99 60.65
C TYR A 55 -9.27 127.81 61.21
N TYR A 56 -8.88 126.59 61.57
CA TYR A 56 -7.52 126.28 62.02
C TYR A 56 -6.48 126.53 60.92
N TRP A 57 -6.71 126.07 59.69
CA TRP A 57 -5.80 126.33 58.57
C TRP A 57 -5.78 127.80 58.13
N GLN A 58 -6.89 128.52 58.30
CA GLN A 58 -6.98 129.95 58.02
C GLN A 58 -6.17 130.78 59.03
N ILE A 59 -6.21 130.45 60.34
CA ILE A 59 -5.37 131.07 61.36
C ILE A 59 -3.87 130.86 61.06
N LEU A 60 -3.51 129.68 60.55
CA LEU A 60 -2.13 129.35 60.18
C LEU A 60 -1.70 129.88 58.81
N SER A 61 -2.58 130.60 58.09
CA SER A 61 -2.35 131.12 56.73
C SER A 61 -1.97 130.05 55.70
N LEU A 62 -2.47 128.81 55.85
CA LEU A 62 -2.15 127.68 54.97
C LEU A 62 -3.15 127.49 53.81
N VAL A 63 -4.28 128.20 53.84
CA VAL A 63 -5.34 128.12 52.83
C VAL A 63 -5.77 129.51 52.38
N GLU A 64 -6.03 129.66 51.08
CA GLU A 64 -6.63 130.85 50.48
C GLU A 64 -8.12 130.58 50.25
N VAL A 65 -9.00 131.49 50.69
CA VAL A 65 -10.46 131.35 50.48
C VAL A 65 -10.82 132.01 49.16
N LYS A 66 -11.37 131.23 48.22
CA LYS A 66 -11.92 131.72 46.94
C LYS A 66 -13.36 131.26 46.81
N ASP A 67 -14.19 132.10 46.22
CA ASP A 67 -15.52 131.69 45.77
C ASP A 67 -15.36 130.71 44.60
N VAL A 68 -16.21 129.69 44.55
CA VAL A 68 -16.19 128.69 43.47
C VAL A 68 -16.81 129.33 42.23
N ASP A 69 -15.96 129.85 41.36
CA ASP A 69 -16.32 130.35 40.04
C ASP A 69 -15.93 129.35 38.93
N ASP A 70 -16.44 129.58 37.71
CA ASP A 70 -16.19 128.71 36.55
C ASP A 70 -14.67 128.61 36.22
N SER A 71 -13.89 129.63 36.59
CA SER A 71 -12.43 129.63 36.47
C SER A 71 -11.77 128.56 37.35
N LEU A 72 -12.29 128.33 38.56
CA LEU A 72 -11.75 127.32 39.47
C LEU A 72 -12.05 125.91 38.94
N ALA A 73 -13.25 125.68 38.40
CA ALA A 73 -13.68 124.41 37.82
C ALA A 73 -12.83 123.99 36.61
N ASP A 74 -12.44 124.94 35.74
CA ASP A 74 -11.55 124.67 34.61
C ASP A 74 -10.15 124.21 35.05
N THR A 75 -9.64 124.70 36.19
CA THR A 75 -8.34 124.24 36.71
C THR A 75 -8.36 122.83 37.31
N MET A 76 -9.53 122.24 37.52
CA MET A 76 -9.69 120.88 38.06
C MET A 76 -9.64 119.80 36.98
N GLN A 77 -9.76 120.14 35.69
CA GLN A 77 -9.79 119.18 34.59
C GLN A 77 -8.38 118.85 34.05
N THR A 78 -7.69 117.88 34.65
CA THR A 78 -6.51 117.24 34.03
C THR A 78 -6.81 115.79 33.67
N PHE A 79 -7.04 115.54 32.37
CA PHE A 79 -7.27 114.20 31.84
C PHE A 79 -5.93 113.49 31.57
N SER A 80 -5.76 112.26 32.07
CA SER A 80 -4.65 111.38 31.64
C SER A 80 -4.75 111.12 30.14
N THR A 81 -3.59 111.04 29.48
CA THR A 81 -3.57 110.87 28.03
C THR A 81 -4.05 109.46 27.65
N PRO A 82 -4.60 109.28 26.44
CA PRO A 82 -4.98 107.96 25.93
C PRO A 82 -3.84 106.92 26.00
N GLU A 83 -2.59 107.32 25.78
CA GLU A 83 -1.42 106.44 25.83
C GLU A 83 -1.09 105.94 27.24
N GLU A 84 -1.27 106.79 28.25
CA GLU A 84 -1.10 106.42 29.66
C GLU A 84 -2.16 105.41 30.10
N TRP A 85 -3.42 105.64 29.70
CA TRP A 85 -4.53 104.70 29.92
C TRP A 85 -4.29 103.37 29.22
N LYS A 86 -3.81 103.37 27.97
CA LYS A 86 -3.43 102.16 27.23
C LYS A 86 -2.33 101.37 27.92
N SER A 87 -1.25 102.04 28.35
CA SER A 87 -0.13 101.40 29.04
C SER A 87 -0.56 100.76 30.37
N ARG A 88 -1.37 101.49 31.15
CA ARG A 88 -1.94 100.97 32.41
C ARG A 88 -2.90 99.80 32.16
N GLY A 89 -3.74 99.90 31.13
CA GLY A 89 -4.65 98.84 30.70
C GLY A 89 -3.90 97.57 30.28
N MET A 90 -2.81 97.69 29.53
CA MET A 90 -1.97 96.55 29.15
C MET A 90 -1.37 95.86 30.38
N LYS A 91 -0.86 96.61 31.36
CA LYS A 91 -0.33 96.04 32.60
C LYS A 91 -1.41 95.25 33.36
N LEU A 92 -2.58 95.84 33.57
CA LEU A 92 -3.70 95.21 34.28
C LEU A 92 -4.23 93.97 33.54
N PHE A 93 -4.25 94.01 32.20
CA PHE A 93 -4.66 92.88 31.37
C PHE A 93 -3.75 91.66 31.59
N TRP A 94 -2.42 91.87 31.65
CA TRP A 94 -1.47 90.80 31.92
C TRP A 94 -1.48 90.32 33.38
N GLU A 95 -1.85 91.19 34.33
CA GLU A 95 -2.12 90.84 35.73
C GLU A 95 -3.47 90.10 35.92
N LYS A 96 -4.18 89.79 34.83
CA LYS A 96 -5.51 89.15 34.80
C LYS A 96 -6.64 89.97 35.44
N ASN A 97 -6.41 91.26 35.70
CA ASN A 97 -7.44 92.18 36.16
C ASN A 97 -8.20 92.78 34.96
N TYR A 98 -8.99 91.93 34.30
CA TYR A 98 -9.62 92.25 33.01
C TYR A 98 -10.69 93.34 33.10
N GLU A 99 -11.40 93.45 34.22
CA GLU A 99 -12.44 94.47 34.43
C GLU A 99 -11.83 95.87 34.53
N MET A 100 -10.77 96.03 35.32
CA MET A 100 -10.04 97.31 35.39
C MET A 100 -9.31 97.61 34.09
N ALA A 101 -8.77 96.61 33.40
CA ALA A 101 -8.15 96.78 32.08
C ALA A 101 -9.16 97.24 31.02
N LEU A 102 -10.38 96.70 31.03
CA LEU A 102 -11.48 97.10 30.15
C LEU A 102 -11.81 98.59 30.30
N MET A 103 -11.93 99.07 31.54
CA MET A 103 -12.18 100.48 31.85
C MET A 103 -11.04 101.38 31.33
N CYS A 104 -9.79 100.96 31.54
CA CYS A 104 -8.64 101.70 31.01
C CYS A 104 -8.64 101.78 29.47
N PHE A 105 -8.95 100.69 28.77
CA PHE A 105 -8.98 100.70 27.30
C PHE A 105 -10.15 101.50 26.72
N LYS A 106 -11.31 101.53 27.39
CA LYS A 106 -12.42 102.45 27.06
C LYS A 106 -11.99 103.91 27.15
N GLN A 107 -11.33 104.28 28.24
CA GLN A 107 -10.86 105.64 28.45
C GLN A 107 -9.72 106.03 27.48
N ALA A 108 -8.93 105.05 27.03
CA ALA A 108 -7.91 105.23 26.00
C ALA A 108 -8.48 105.30 24.57
N GLY A 109 -9.78 105.04 24.35
CA GLY A 109 -10.36 104.92 23.02
C GLY A 109 -9.86 103.70 22.22
N GLU A 110 -9.22 102.73 22.88
CA GLU A 110 -8.62 101.55 22.26
C GLU A 110 -9.66 100.43 22.09
N VAL A 111 -10.51 100.54 21.08
CA VAL A 111 -11.67 99.66 20.82
C VAL A 111 -11.30 98.17 20.75
N ASP A 112 -10.18 97.82 20.11
CA ASP A 112 -9.75 96.43 19.97
C ASP A 112 -9.25 95.83 21.29
N TRP A 113 -8.55 96.62 22.10
CA TRP A 113 -8.08 96.19 23.42
C TRP A 113 -9.20 96.14 24.44
N GLU A 114 -10.18 97.04 24.35
CA GLU A 114 -11.42 96.98 25.11
C GLU A 114 -12.13 95.63 24.87
N LYS A 115 -12.43 95.32 23.60
CA LYS A 115 -13.08 94.06 23.23
C LYS A 115 -12.26 92.83 23.65
N ARG A 116 -10.92 92.91 23.56
CA ARG A 116 -10.02 91.84 24.02
C ARG A 116 -10.06 91.63 25.53
N ALA A 117 -10.03 92.71 26.32
CA ALA A 117 -10.16 92.66 27.77
C ALA A 117 -11.52 92.10 28.19
N LYS A 118 -12.59 92.53 27.52
CA LYS A 118 -13.95 91.99 27.73
C LYS A 118 -13.98 90.48 27.49
N ALA A 119 -13.51 90.03 26.33
CA ALA A 119 -13.53 88.61 25.97
C ALA A 119 -12.68 87.76 26.92
N ALA A 120 -11.47 88.22 27.30
CA ALA A 120 -10.62 87.51 28.26
C ALA A 120 -11.24 87.43 29.66
N GLY A 121 -11.92 88.50 30.11
CA GLY A 121 -12.68 88.50 31.35
C GLY A 121 -13.86 87.51 31.33
N ILE A 122 -14.58 87.42 30.21
CA ILE A 122 -15.65 86.45 30.01
C ILE A 122 -15.11 85.02 30.04
N VAL A 123 -13.98 84.73 29.38
CA VAL A 123 -13.33 83.40 29.44
C VAL A 123 -12.94 83.04 30.87
N ALA A 124 -12.26 83.94 31.59
CA ALA A 124 -11.86 83.69 32.97
C ALA A 124 -13.06 83.43 33.89
N THR A 125 -14.18 84.15 33.66
CA THR A 125 -15.44 83.91 34.37
C THR A 125 -16.04 82.55 34.02
N ALA A 126 -16.03 82.18 32.73
CA ALA A 126 -16.51 80.88 32.26
C ALA A 126 -15.69 79.71 32.83
N GLU A 127 -14.38 79.87 32.98
CA GLU A 127 -13.50 78.88 33.62
C GLU A 127 -13.84 78.68 35.11
N GLN A 128 -14.10 79.77 35.84
CA GLN A 128 -14.48 79.71 37.27
C GLN A 128 -15.80 78.99 37.50
N ILE A 129 -16.80 79.23 36.64
CA ILE A 129 -18.14 78.62 36.77
C ILE A 129 -18.29 77.29 36.00
N ARG A 130 -17.24 76.83 35.31
CA ARG A 130 -17.24 75.64 34.43
C ARG A 130 -17.81 74.39 35.10
N TYR A 131 -17.56 74.21 36.40
CA TYR A 131 -18.01 73.05 37.17
C TYR A 131 -19.34 73.28 37.88
N SER A 132 -19.70 74.52 38.19
CA SER A 132 -20.92 74.85 38.95
C SER A 132 -22.13 75.10 38.05
N ASP A 133 -21.94 75.69 36.86
CA ASP A 133 -23.01 75.98 35.88
C ASP A 133 -22.47 75.82 34.45
N PRO A 134 -22.41 74.59 33.92
CA PRO A 134 -21.79 74.29 32.64
C PRO A 134 -22.54 74.88 31.44
N GLU A 135 -23.86 75.06 31.51
CA GLU A 135 -24.65 75.66 30.43
C GLU A 135 -24.36 77.17 30.33
N LYS A 136 -24.31 77.89 31.46
CA LYS A 136 -23.89 79.30 31.42
C LYS A 136 -22.44 79.44 30.98
N ALA A 137 -21.53 78.58 31.45
CA ALA A 137 -20.14 78.58 30.98
C ALA A 137 -20.06 78.44 29.45
N ARG A 138 -20.90 77.59 28.84
CA ARG A 138 -20.99 77.46 27.37
C ARG A 138 -21.49 78.75 26.71
N THR A 139 -22.52 79.40 27.24
CA THR A 139 -23.00 80.68 26.67
C THR A 139 -21.94 81.78 26.71
N TYR A 140 -21.19 81.88 27.81
CA TYR A 140 -20.09 82.83 27.96
C TYR A 140 -18.91 82.53 27.04
N LEU A 141 -18.50 81.27 26.92
CA LEU A 141 -17.45 80.89 25.97
C LEU A 141 -17.87 81.18 24.52
N LEU A 142 -19.15 81.02 24.16
CA LEU A 142 -19.66 81.35 22.82
C LEU A 142 -19.60 82.87 22.57
N GLU A 143 -20.03 83.67 23.54
CA GLU A 143 -19.94 85.14 23.46
C GLU A 143 -18.47 85.59 23.32
N ALA A 144 -17.58 85.05 24.15
CA ALA A 144 -16.15 85.34 24.07
C ALA A 144 -15.54 84.95 22.72
N ALA A 145 -15.89 83.78 22.18
CA ALA A 145 -15.43 83.32 20.88
C ALA A 145 -15.85 84.28 19.75
N GLN A 146 -17.10 84.75 19.75
CA GLN A 146 -17.61 85.71 18.78
C GLN A 146 -16.90 87.07 18.88
N ILE A 147 -16.67 87.55 20.10
CA ILE A 147 -15.93 88.80 20.32
C ILE A 147 -14.49 88.66 19.79
N PHE A 148 -13.77 87.59 20.17
CA PHE A 148 -12.41 87.34 19.68
C PHE A 148 -12.36 87.22 18.15
N TYR A 149 -13.36 86.59 17.53
CA TYR A 149 -13.47 86.49 16.07
C TYR A 149 -13.64 87.87 15.42
N SER A 150 -14.50 88.73 15.99
CA SER A 150 -14.80 90.07 15.44
C SER A 150 -13.59 91.02 15.43
N ILE A 151 -12.62 90.81 16.33
CA ILE A 151 -11.38 91.60 16.43
C ILE A 151 -10.17 90.93 15.75
N GLY A 152 -10.40 89.90 14.93
CA GLY A 152 -9.33 89.20 14.20
C GLY A 152 -8.40 88.36 15.08
N ARG A 153 -8.74 88.10 16.35
CA ARG A 153 -7.97 87.25 17.27
C ARG A 153 -8.38 85.78 17.13
N PHE A 154 -8.17 85.24 15.93
CA PHE A 154 -8.68 83.92 15.52
C PHE A 154 -8.20 82.76 16.41
N LYS A 155 -6.96 82.80 16.93
CA LYS A 155 -6.42 81.76 17.81
C LYS A 155 -7.20 81.64 19.12
N SER A 156 -7.44 82.78 19.79
CA SER A 156 -8.23 82.83 21.03
C SER A 156 -9.69 82.45 20.79
N ALA A 157 -10.26 82.83 19.64
CA ALA A 157 -11.59 82.39 19.24
C ALA A 157 -11.67 80.87 19.05
N ALA A 158 -10.69 80.27 18.37
CA ALA A 158 -10.62 78.84 18.13
C ALA A 158 -10.41 78.03 19.44
N GLU A 159 -9.61 78.54 20.38
CA GLU A 159 -9.46 77.96 21.73
C GLU A 159 -10.79 77.98 22.49
N CYS A 160 -11.56 79.07 22.44
CA CYS A 160 -12.90 79.11 23.03
C CYS A 160 -13.84 78.07 22.39
N PHE A 161 -13.84 77.91 21.06
CA PHE A 161 -14.63 76.86 20.38
C PHE A 161 -14.15 75.44 20.73
N TYR A 162 -12.86 75.25 20.97
CA TYR A 162 -12.31 73.98 21.43
C TYR A 162 -12.82 73.64 22.84
N ASP A 163 -12.82 74.60 23.76
CA ASP A 163 -13.34 74.42 25.13
C ASP A 163 -14.86 74.18 25.15
N LEU A 164 -15.58 74.76 24.19
CA LEU A 164 -17.01 74.47 23.94
C LEU A 164 -17.27 73.04 23.43
N LYS A 165 -16.22 72.31 23.05
CA LYS A 165 -16.27 71.05 22.31
C LYS A 165 -16.90 71.18 20.92
N ASP A 166 -17.01 72.39 20.37
CA ASP A 166 -17.35 72.62 18.97
C ASP A 166 -16.07 72.52 18.12
N TYR A 167 -15.55 71.31 18.05
CA TYR A 167 -14.30 71.02 17.36
C TYR A 167 -14.39 71.29 15.84
N LYS A 168 -15.60 71.32 15.26
CA LYS A 168 -15.78 71.62 13.83
C LYS A 168 -15.50 73.09 13.54
N GLN A 169 -16.09 74.00 14.32
CA GLN A 169 -15.82 75.44 14.21
C GLN A 169 -14.36 75.75 14.54
N ALA A 170 -13.83 75.20 15.64
CA ALA A 170 -12.44 75.38 16.03
C ALA A 170 -11.47 74.92 14.93
N GLY A 171 -11.69 73.73 14.35
CA GLY A 171 -10.85 73.18 13.28
C GLY A 171 -10.85 74.03 12.00
N ASN A 172 -11.99 74.57 11.59
CA ASN A 172 -12.06 75.47 10.42
C ASN A 172 -11.29 76.77 10.67
N ILE A 173 -11.41 77.37 11.86
CA ILE A 173 -10.70 78.60 12.20
C ILE A 173 -9.19 78.34 12.25
N PHE A 174 -8.75 77.25 12.89
CA PHE A 174 -7.34 76.88 12.92
C PHE A 174 -6.76 76.65 11.51
N LEU A 175 -7.52 76.02 10.60
CA LEU A 175 -7.11 75.75 9.23
C LEU A 175 -7.08 77.01 8.37
N ASP A 176 -8.20 77.73 8.29
CA ASP A 176 -8.42 78.77 7.29
C ASP A 176 -7.89 80.14 7.73
N LYS A 177 -7.76 80.40 9.03
CA LYS A 177 -7.38 81.71 9.59
C LYS A 177 -6.06 81.71 10.35
N CYS A 178 -5.69 80.60 11.01
CA CYS A 178 -4.47 80.53 11.82
C CYS A 178 -3.30 79.79 11.13
N GLY A 179 -3.58 78.96 10.13
CA GLY A 179 -2.56 78.10 9.50
C GLY A 179 -1.99 77.01 10.44
N GLU A 180 -2.59 76.76 11.61
CA GLU A 180 -2.12 75.75 12.57
C GLU A 180 -2.67 74.35 12.18
N LEU A 181 -2.01 73.69 11.23
CA LEU A 181 -2.46 72.42 10.62
C LEU A 181 -2.69 71.29 11.64
N ILE A 182 -1.77 71.09 12.59
CA ILE A 182 -1.89 70.02 13.62
C ILE A 182 -3.16 70.23 14.45
N LYS A 183 -3.33 71.42 15.03
CA LYS A 183 -4.51 71.72 15.86
C LYS A 183 -5.81 71.63 15.08
N ALA A 184 -5.80 72.07 13.82
CA ALA A 184 -6.95 71.92 12.95
C ALA A 184 -7.31 70.44 12.72
N ALA A 185 -6.31 69.61 12.41
CA ALA A 185 -6.50 68.19 12.17
C ALA A 185 -6.94 67.42 13.45
N ASP A 186 -6.35 67.72 14.60
CA ASP A 186 -6.75 67.18 15.91
C ASP A 186 -8.20 67.54 16.24
N CYS A 187 -8.61 68.79 15.97
CA CYS A 187 -10.00 69.22 16.10
C CYS A 187 -10.92 68.42 15.17
N PHE A 188 -10.54 68.22 13.91
CA PHE A 188 -11.34 67.40 12.99
C PHE A 188 -11.41 65.92 13.40
N LEU A 189 -10.35 65.36 14.01
CA LEU A 189 -10.37 64.02 14.61
C LEU A 189 -11.38 63.94 15.76
N LEU A 190 -11.35 64.89 16.69
CA LEU A 190 -12.27 64.96 17.82
C LEU A 190 -13.72 65.20 17.37
N ALA A 191 -13.92 65.91 16.25
CA ALA A 191 -15.22 66.10 15.62
C ALA A 191 -15.75 64.87 14.86
N GLY A 192 -15.00 63.76 14.79
CA GLY A 192 -15.35 62.58 13.98
C GLY A 192 -15.27 62.80 12.46
N ARG A 193 -14.65 63.90 11.99
CA ARG A 193 -14.50 64.22 10.56
C ARG A 193 -13.17 63.68 10.01
N TYR A 194 -13.01 62.36 10.07
CA TYR A 194 -11.76 61.67 9.78
C TYR A 194 -11.18 61.93 8.39
N LYS A 195 -12.00 61.99 7.33
CA LYS A 195 -11.54 62.31 5.96
C LYS A 195 -10.86 63.69 5.90
N ARG A 196 -11.50 64.70 6.49
CA ARG A 196 -11.01 66.07 6.52
C ARG A 196 -9.76 66.20 7.41
N ALA A 197 -9.69 65.45 8.51
CA ALA A 197 -8.49 65.37 9.34
C ALA A 197 -7.31 64.77 8.55
N ALA A 198 -7.53 63.64 7.85
CA ALA A 198 -6.51 63.00 7.02
C ALA A 198 -6.01 63.91 5.91
N GLU A 199 -6.90 64.63 5.21
CA GLU A 199 -6.53 65.63 4.20
C GLU A 199 -5.61 66.73 4.75
N VAL A 200 -5.90 67.24 5.96
CA VAL A 200 -5.10 68.29 6.60
C VAL A 200 -3.74 67.75 7.07
N TYR A 201 -3.69 66.55 7.66
CA TYR A 201 -2.41 65.90 8.00
C TYR A 201 -1.57 65.61 6.76
N ALA A 202 -2.18 65.15 5.67
CA ALA A 202 -1.49 64.91 4.40
C ALA A 202 -0.89 66.20 3.83
N LYS A 203 -1.63 67.33 3.88
CA LYS A 203 -1.10 68.65 3.49
C LYS A 203 0.09 69.10 4.34
N GLY A 204 0.14 68.68 5.60
CA GLY A 204 1.22 68.99 6.53
C GLY A 204 2.38 67.99 6.54
N ASN A 205 2.38 66.98 5.65
CA ASN A 205 3.36 65.87 5.63
C ASN A 205 3.42 65.08 6.97
N TYR A 206 2.32 65.04 7.73
CA TYR A 206 2.19 64.23 8.95
C TYR A 206 1.68 62.83 8.59
N PHE A 207 2.59 62.00 8.05
CA PHE A 207 2.26 60.71 7.43
C PHE A 207 1.56 59.73 8.40
N LYS A 208 2.10 59.59 9.63
CA LYS A 208 1.58 58.65 10.64
C LYS A 208 0.19 59.05 11.12
N GLU A 209 -0.01 60.33 11.40
CA GLU A 209 -1.27 60.89 11.87
C GLU A 209 -2.35 60.83 10.77
N CYS A 210 -1.97 61.07 9.51
CA CYS A 210 -2.86 60.92 8.36
C CYS A 210 -3.40 59.49 8.23
N LEU A 211 -2.53 58.48 8.23
CA LEU A 211 -2.95 57.07 8.12
C LEU A 211 -3.72 56.59 9.35
N SER A 212 -3.37 57.09 10.55
CA SER A 212 -4.13 56.85 11.78
C SER A 212 -5.55 57.42 11.68
N ALA A 213 -5.72 58.62 11.14
CA ALA A 213 -7.02 59.22 10.87
C ALA A 213 -7.85 58.39 9.88
N CYS A 214 -7.24 57.94 8.77
CA CYS A 214 -7.89 57.06 7.80
C CYS A 214 -8.34 55.74 8.43
N THR A 215 -7.51 55.14 9.29
CA THR A 215 -7.84 53.89 10.01
C THR A 215 -9.02 54.08 10.95
N LYS A 216 -8.99 55.12 11.80
CA LYS A 216 -10.09 55.45 12.73
C LYS A 216 -11.40 55.75 11.99
N GLY A 217 -11.31 56.40 10.84
CA GLY A 217 -12.46 56.71 10.00
C GLY A 217 -12.92 55.59 9.07
N LYS A 218 -12.28 54.41 9.08
CA LYS A 218 -12.50 53.32 8.12
C LYS A 218 -12.46 53.77 6.65
N CYS A 219 -11.68 54.82 6.36
CA CYS A 219 -11.54 55.41 5.03
C CYS A 219 -10.33 54.79 4.31
N TYR A 220 -10.31 53.47 4.20
CA TYR A 220 -9.09 52.73 3.85
C TYR A 220 -8.54 53.08 2.46
N ASP A 221 -9.43 53.23 1.48
CA ASP A 221 -9.08 53.64 0.11
C ASP A 221 -8.43 55.02 0.04
N LEU A 222 -8.83 55.94 0.92
CA LEU A 222 -8.26 57.29 0.96
C LEU A 222 -6.81 57.24 1.45
N GLY A 223 -6.52 56.41 2.46
CA GLY A 223 -5.15 56.19 2.91
C GLY A 223 -4.27 55.49 1.86
N LEU A 224 -4.83 54.54 1.09
CA LEU A 224 -4.10 53.91 -0.01
C LEU A 224 -3.68 54.94 -1.08
N LYS A 225 -4.61 55.83 -1.48
CA LYS A 225 -4.31 56.93 -2.41
C LYS A 225 -3.21 57.85 -1.90
N TYR A 226 -3.18 58.14 -0.59
CA TYR A 226 -2.09 58.96 -0.02
C TYR A 226 -0.74 58.24 -0.10
N ILE A 227 -0.69 56.95 0.20
CA ILE A 227 0.54 56.16 0.07
C ILE A 227 1.04 56.16 -1.38
N GLU A 228 0.15 55.94 -2.37
CA GLU A 228 0.51 55.99 -3.79
C GLU A 228 1.03 57.37 -4.21
N ASN A 229 0.37 58.45 -3.78
CA ASN A 229 0.80 59.82 -4.05
C ASN A 229 2.16 60.14 -3.42
N TRP A 230 2.41 59.71 -2.18
CA TRP A 230 3.70 59.93 -1.52
C TRP A 230 4.83 59.15 -2.21
N LYS A 231 4.56 57.91 -2.66
CA LYS A 231 5.53 57.12 -3.45
C LYS A 231 5.92 57.81 -4.76
N GLN A 232 4.99 58.47 -5.45
CA GLN A 232 5.29 59.23 -6.67
C GLN A 232 6.11 60.50 -6.40
N GLN A 233 5.98 61.10 -5.22
CA GLN A 233 6.65 62.36 -4.84
C GLN A 233 8.06 62.14 -4.25
N CYS A 234 8.41 60.91 -3.82
CA CYS A 234 9.63 60.61 -3.08
C CYS A 234 10.86 60.21 -3.93
N ASN A 235 10.82 60.31 -5.26
CA ASN A 235 11.96 59.96 -6.12
C ASN A 235 13.24 60.80 -5.91
N ASP A 236 13.25 61.82 -5.02
CA ASP A 236 14.36 62.79 -4.90
C ASP A 236 14.94 63.01 -3.48
N VAL A 237 14.47 62.32 -2.41
CA VAL A 237 14.96 62.58 -1.03
C VAL A 237 15.11 61.32 -0.18
N GLY A 238 16.34 60.79 -0.11
CA GLY A 238 16.64 59.44 0.38
C GLY A 238 16.41 59.10 1.86
N LYS A 239 16.25 60.06 2.79
CA LYS A 239 16.00 59.76 4.22
C LYS A 239 14.53 59.73 4.63
N SER A 240 13.65 60.44 3.92
CA SER A 240 12.20 60.46 4.20
C SER A 240 11.48 59.24 3.62
N ALA A 241 12.06 58.59 2.61
CA ALA A 241 11.43 57.46 1.92
C ALA A 241 11.30 56.21 2.80
N VAL A 242 12.31 55.91 3.63
CA VAL A 242 12.34 54.70 4.48
C VAL A 242 11.25 54.74 5.56
N ASP A 243 11.07 55.89 6.23
CA ASP A 243 10.03 56.07 7.24
C ASP A 243 8.61 56.02 6.62
N ILE A 244 8.45 56.56 5.41
CA ILE A 244 7.17 56.50 4.66
C ILE A 244 6.84 55.07 4.25
N ASP A 245 7.84 54.29 3.82
CA ASP A 245 7.66 52.89 3.46
C ASP A 245 7.29 52.04 4.69
N GLU A 246 7.92 52.25 5.85
CA GLU A 246 7.57 51.54 7.08
C GLU A 246 6.15 51.89 7.57
N ILE A 247 5.82 53.19 7.61
CA ILE A 247 4.50 53.68 8.03
C ILE A 247 3.41 53.21 7.06
N GLY A 248 3.68 53.28 5.75
CA GLY A 248 2.79 52.79 4.70
C GLY A 248 2.56 51.29 4.82
N MET A 249 3.61 50.50 5.08
CA MET A 249 3.49 49.06 5.26
C MET A 249 2.61 48.68 6.45
N GLN A 250 2.83 49.28 7.63
CA GLN A 250 2.01 49.01 8.81
C GLN A 250 0.52 49.31 8.56
N TYR A 251 0.23 50.36 7.80
CA TYR A 251 -1.13 50.71 7.42
C TYR A 251 -1.75 49.70 6.45
N LEU A 252 -1.04 49.31 5.39
CA LEU A 252 -1.54 48.33 4.42
C LEU A 252 -1.81 46.98 5.11
N GLU A 253 -0.92 46.53 6.00
CA GLU A 253 -1.10 45.29 6.77
C GLU A 253 -2.32 45.38 7.70
N SER A 254 -2.50 46.50 8.40
CA SER A 254 -3.67 46.75 9.23
C SER A 254 -4.98 46.76 8.42
N CYS A 255 -5.00 47.39 7.25
CA CYS A 255 -6.16 47.42 6.36
C CYS A 255 -6.51 46.02 5.85
N ALA A 256 -5.52 45.29 5.33
CA ALA A 256 -5.72 43.92 4.87
C ALA A 256 -6.20 43.00 6.01
N ALA A 257 -5.65 43.13 7.22
CA ALA A 257 -6.08 42.37 8.39
C ALA A 257 -7.52 42.70 8.81
N ASN A 258 -7.95 43.96 8.71
CA ASN A 258 -9.33 44.36 9.00
C ASN A 258 -10.32 43.75 8.00
N TYR A 259 -10.02 43.81 6.70
CA TYR A 259 -10.87 43.20 5.68
C TYR A 259 -10.91 41.66 5.76
N PHE A 260 -9.81 41.03 6.17
CA PHE A 260 -9.79 39.61 6.51
C PHE A 260 -10.77 39.25 7.64
N VAL A 261 -10.82 40.05 8.72
CA VAL A 261 -11.79 39.84 9.82
C VAL A 261 -13.23 39.98 9.33
N LEU A 262 -13.47 40.85 8.34
CA LEU A 262 -14.78 41.05 7.71
C LEU A 262 -15.15 39.98 6.66
N LYS A 263 -14.25 39.03 6.35
CA LYS A 263 -14.39 38.01 5.30
C LYS A 263 -14.61 38.60 3.89
N ASP A 264 -14.05 39.77 3.63
CA ASP A 264 -14.07 40.42 2.32
C ASP A 264 -12.72 40.22 1.61
N GLY A 265 -12.61 39.13 0.84
CA GLY A 265 -11.38 38.75 0.15
C GLY A 265 -11.01 39.70 -0.99
N GLU A 266 -12.00 40.26 -1.70
CA GLU A 266 -11.77 41.16 -2.83
C GLU A 266 -11.14 42.49 -2.35
N SER A 267 -11.73 43.10 -1.32
CA SER A 267 -11.19 44.32 -0.72
C SER A 267 -9.84 44.06 -0.05
N MET A 268 -9.66 42.92 0.64
CA MET A 268 -8.37 42.53 1.21
C MET A 268 -7.27 42.47 0.13
N MET A 269 -7.56 41.80 -0.99
CA MET A 269 -6.59 41.62 -2.07
C MET A 269 -6.15 42.92 -2.72
N LYS A 270 -7.01 43.95 -2.73
CA LYS A 270 -6.62 45.30 -3.17
C LYS A 270 -5.44 45.86 -2.36
N PHE A 271 -5.45 45.70 -1.03
CA PHE A 271 -4.36 46.18 -0.16
C PHE A 271 -3.15 45.25 -0.19
N VAL A 272 -3.35 43.93 -0.28
CA VAL A 272 -2.24 42.96 -0.39
C VAL A 272 -1.48 43.18 -1.71
N LYS A 273 -2.17 43.42 -2.83
CA LYS A 273 -1.53 43.71 -4.12
C LYS A 273 -0.65 44.98 -4.07
N ALA A 274 -0.94 45.92 -3.18
CA ALA A 274 -0.17 47.15 -2.96
C ALA A 274 1.10 46.96 -2.11
N PHE A 275 1.34 45.77 -1.53
CA PHE A 275 2.60 45.49 -0.85
C PHE A 275 3.80 45.53 -1.82
N PRO A 276 4.96 46.04 -1.38
CA PRO A 276 6.10 46.36 -2.24
C PRO A 276 6.81 45.12 -2.79
N THR A 277 6.80 44.00 -2.06
CA THR A 277 7.47 42.76 -2.49
C THR A 277 6.50 41.58 -2.53
N VAL A 278 6.72 40.66 -3.47
CA VAL A 278 5.95 39.40 -3.56
C VAL A 278 6.10 38.57 -2.29
N ALA A 279 7.30 38.57 -1.67
CA ALA A 279 7.55 37.85 -0.41
C ALA A 279 6.62 38.31 0.73
N MET A 280 6.33 39.62 0.83
CA MET A 280 5.39 40.14 1.82
C MET A 280 3.96 39.74 1.52
N LYS A 281 3.55 39.72 0.24
CA LYS A 281 2.23 39.23 -0.18
C LYS A 281 2.04 37.78 0.23
N ARG A 282 3.01 36.93 -0.11
CA ARG A 282 3.05 35.51 0.26
C ARG A 282 2.98 35.33 1.78
N LYS A 283 3.85 36.01 2.54
CA LYS A 283 3.91 35.89 4.01
C LYS A 283 2.58 36.25 4.68
N PHE A 284 1.95 37.34 4.26
CA PHE A 284 0.67 37.77 4.83
C PHE A 284 -0.43 36.73 4.56
N LEU A 285 -0.63 36.33 3.30
CA LEU A 285 -1.66 35.37 2.91
C LEU A 285 -1.44 34.01 3.56
N MET A 286 -0.19 33.52 3.60
CA MET A 286 0.17 32.28 4.29
C MET A 286 -0.11 32.33 5.79
N SER A 287 0.26 33.42 6.47
CA SER A 287 0.04 33.58 7.93
C SER A 287 -1.45 33.56 8.31
N ARG A 288 -2.32 33.99 7.39
CA ARG A 288 -3.78 34.05 7.58
C ARG A 288 -4.51 32.84 6.97
N LYS A 289 -3.78 31.93 6.31
CA LYS A 289 -4.31 30.76 5.57
C LYS A 289 -5.30 31.14 4.44
N CYS A 290 -5.05 32.26 3.78
CA CYS A 290 -5.80 32.71 2.59
C CYS A 290 -5.20 32.07 1.32
N LEU A 291 -5.39 30.76 1.18
CA LEU A 291 -4.73 29.98 0.13
C LEU A 291 -5.37 30.19 -1.26
N ASP A 292 -6.68 30.41 -1.33
CA ASP A 292 -7.38 30.66 -2.61
C ASP A 292 -6.94 31.99 -3.25
N GLU A 293 -6.83 33.04 -2.44
CA GLU A 293 -6.34 34.34 -2.90
C GLU A 293 -4.84 34.31 -3.26
N LEU A 294 -4.05 33.50 -2.54
CA LEU A 294 -2.65 33.28 -2.85
C LEU A 294 -2.48 32.51 -4.18
N LEU A 295 -3.33 31.52 -4.42
CA LEU A 295 -3.35 30.75 -5.66
C LEU A 295 -3.63 31.66 -6.87
N LEU A 296 -4.65 32.51 -6.77
CA LEU A 296 -4.98 33.48 -7.81
C LEU A 296 -3.83 34.46 -8.08
N LEU A 297 -3.16 34.93 -7.01
CA LEU A 297 -2.02 35.83 -7.14
C LEU A 297 -0.84 35.19 -7.89
N GLU A 298 -0.49 33.94 -7.59
CA GLU A 298 0.60 33.25 -8.29
C GLU A 298 0.23 32.92 -9.74
N GLN A 299 -1.04 32.61 -10.03
CA GLN A 299 -1.53 32.43 -11.40
C GLN A 299 -1.44 33.72 -12.22
N GLU A 300 -1.82 34.87 -11.64
CA GLU A 300 -1.67 36.20 -12.28
C GLU A 300 -0.20 36.52 -12.61
N TYR A 301 0.74 36.06 -11.77
CA TYR A 301 2.17 36.22 -11.99
C TYR A 301 2.80 35.17 -12.92
N GLY A 302 2.04 34.16 -13.35
CA GLY A 302 2.54 33.07 -14.19
C GLY A 302 3.47 32.09 -13.45
N ASN A 303 3.53 32.15 -12.11
CA ASN A 303 4.34 31.26 -11.28
C ASN A 303 3.58 29.93 -11.06
N PHE A 304 3.41 29.17 -12.13
CA PHE A 304 2.55 27.97 -12.12
C PHE A 304 3.07 26.85 -11.20
N ALA A 305 4.38 26.75 -10.98
CA ALA A 305 4.96 25.77 -10.05
C ALA A 305 4.57 26.06 -8.59
N GLU A 306 4.70 27.32 -8.15
CA GLU A 306 4.25 27.75 -6.82
C GLU A 306 2.73 27.69 -6.69
N ALA A 307 1.99 28.02 -7.75
CA ALA A 307 0.53 27.88 -7.77
C ALA A 307 0.11 26.42 -7.57
N ALA A 308 0.80 25.47 -8.20
CA ALA A 308 0.55 24.04 -8.00
C ALA A 308 0.79 23.61 -6.55
N GLU A 309 1.86 24.11 -5.93
CA GLU A 309 2.16 23.85 -4.52
C GLU A 309 1.06 24.38 -3.57
N ILE A 310 0.47 25.54 -3.89
CA ILE A 310 -0.65 26.09 -3.13
C ILE A 310 -1.92 25.24 -3.36
N ALA A 311 -2.19 24.81 -4.60
CA ALA A 311 -3.31 23.92 -4.91
C ALA A 311 -3.20 22.58 -4.16
N ARG A 312 -1.97 22.07 -3.99
CA ARG A 312 -1.65 20.91 -3.16
C ARG A 312 -2.04 21.13 -1.70
N LEU A 313 -1.66 22.26 -1.10
CA LEU A 313 -2.02 22.63 0.28
C LEU A 313 -3.53 22.83 0.47
N ASN A 314 -4.26 23.18 -0.61
CA ASN A 314 -5.72 23.24 -0.63
C ASN A 314 -6.39 21.85 -0.80
N GLY A 315 -5.63 20.81 -1.13
CA GLY A 315 -6.16 19.48 -1.42
C GLY A 315 -6.90 19.37 -2.77
N ASN A 316 -6.80 20.37 -3.66
CA ASN A 316 -7.45 20.34 -4.97
C ASN A 316 -6.52 19.73 -6.03
N ILE A 317 -6.53 18.40 -6.12
CA ILE A 317 -5.61 17.62 -6.96
C ILE A 317 -5.77 17.90 -8.46
N LEU A 318 -6.99 18.12 -8.95
CA LEU A 318 -7.21 18.42 -10.36
C LEU A 318 -6.67 19.81 -10.71
N CYS A 319 -6.83 20.79 -9.82
CA CYS A 319 -6.25 22.12 -10.00
C CYS A 319 -4.71 22.08 -9.96
N GLU A 320 -4.13 21.30 -9.04
CA GLU A 320 -2.68 21.07 -8.99
C GLU A 320 -2.16 20.44 -10.29
N ALA A 321 -2.81 19.40 -10.81
CA ALA A 321 -2.43 18.76 -12.07
C ALA A 321 -2.46 19.75 -13.25
N ASP A 322 -3.49 20.59 -13.31
CA ASP A 322 -3.63 21.61 -14.35
C ASP A 322 -2.52 22.67 -14.31
N LEU A 323 -2.10 23.05 -13.10
CA LEU A 323 -1.04 24.04 -12.89
C LEU A 323 0.34 23.43 -13.18
N LEU A 324 0.59 22.18 -12.81
CA LEU A 324 1.81 21.47 -13.19
C LEU A 324 1.93 21.28 -14.70
N GLY A 325 0.81 20.96 -15.38
CA GLY A 325 0.77 20.90 -16.84
C GLY A 325 1.13 22.25 -17.49
N LYS A 326 0.67 23.37 -16.91
CA LYS A 326 1.07 24.72 -17.35
C LYS A 326 2.52 25.07 -17.01
N ALA A 327 3.05 24.53 -15.92
CA ALA A 327 4.44 24.68 -15.51
C ALA A 327 5.43 23.83 -16.33
N GLY A 328 4.93 22.90 -17.16
CA GLY A 328 5.73 22.00 -17.99
C GLY A 328 6.11 20.67 -17.31
N ASP A 329 5.59 20.37 -16.11
CA ASP A 329 5.80 19.10 -15.42
C ASP A 329 4.68 18.10 -15.76
N PHE A 330 4.69 17.64 -17.00
CA PHE A 330 3.61 16.81 -17.56
C PHE A 330 3.51 15.43 -16.92
N ASP A 331 4.63 14.81 -16.53
CA ASP A 331 4.65 13.48 -15.91
C ASP A 331 3.97 13.50 -14.52
N LYS A 332 4.25 14.51 -13.68
CA LYS A 332 3.55 14.64 -12.39
C LYS A 332 2.08 15.01 -12.59
N ALA A 333 1.76 15.88 -13.53
CA ALA A 333 0.37 16.23 -13.86
C ALA A 333 -0.42 14.98 -14.26
N CYS A 334 0.13 14.14 -15.14
CA CYS A 334 -0.48 12.88 -15.55
C CYS A 334 -0.66 11.91 -14.37
N SER A 335 0.36 11.74 -13.54
CA SER A 335 0.30 10.86 -12.35
C SER A 335 -0.79 11.27 -11.35
N LEU A 336 -1.02 12.58 -11.16
CA LEU A 336 -2.10 13.10 -10.31
C LEU A 336 -3.48 12.85 -10.90
N VAL A 337 -3.64 12.97 -12.23
CA VAL A 337 -4.90 12.62 -12.89
C VAL A 337 -5.16 11.11 -12.78
N HIS A 338 -4.15 10.26 -12.95
CA HIS A 338 -4.27 8.81 -12.74
C HIS A 338 -4.67 8.46 -11.30
N LEU A 339 -4.03 9.07 -10.30
CA LEU A 339 -4.40 8.94 -8.89
C LEU A 339 -5.88 9.27 -8.68
N TYR A 340 -6.35 10.41 -9.22
CA TYR A 340 -7.74 10.81 -9.07
C TYR A 340 -8.68 9.84 -9.77
N VAL A 341 -8.45 9.51 -11.06
CA VAL A 341 -9.35 8.66 -11.85
C VAL A 341 -9.44 7.25 -11.27
N LEU A 342 -8.31 6.61 -10.93
CA LEU A 342 -8.31 5.26 -10.35
C LEU A 342 -9.05 5.23 -9.01
N SER A 343 -8.67 6.11 -8.08
CA SER A 343 -9.29 6.12 -6.75
C SER A 343 -10.77 6.51 -6.79
N HIS A 344 -11.15 7.45 -7.66
CA HIS A 344 -12.55 7.85 -7.84
C HIS A 344 -13.38 6.71 -8.43
N SER A 345 -12.84 5.97 -9.41
CA SER A 345 -13.51 4.81 -10.00
C SER A 345 -13.76 3.68 -8.99
N LEU A 346 -12.88 3.53 -8.00
CA LEU A 346 -12.97 2.52 -6.95
C LEU A 346 -13.85 2.95 -5.75
N TRP A 347 -13.68 4.19 -5.29
CA TRP A 347 -14.10 4.61 -3.94
C TRP A 347 -15.17 5.71 -3.89
N MET A 348 -15.78 6.02 -5.02
CA MET A 348 -16.92 6.94 -5.05
C MET A 348 -18.05 6.52 -4.10
N VAL A 349 -18.84 7.49 -3.66
CA VAL A 349 -19.90 7.29 -2.65
C VAL A 349 -20.84 6.16 -3.09
N GLY A 350 -20.89 5.09 -2.29
CA GLY A 350 -21.70 3.89 -2.55
C GLY A 350 -20.95 2.72 -3.23
N ASN A 351 -19.69 2.91 -3.63
CA ASN A 351 -18.84 1.83 -4.14
C ASN A 351 -18.10 1.11 -3.00
N LYS A 352 -17.81 -0.17 -3.22
CA LYS A 352 -17.09 -1.05 -2.27
C LYS A 352 -15.66 -1.37 -2.76
N GLY A 353 -15.06 -0.47 -3.55
CA GLY A 353 -13.76 -0.70 -4.20
C GLY A 353 -13.96 -1.29 -5.59
N TRP A 354 -14.00 -2.61 -5.70
CA TRP A 354 -14.13 -3.32 -6.98
C TRP A 354 -15.59 -3.78 -7.25
N PRO A 355 -16.08 -3.82 -8.51
CA PRO A 355 -15.42 -3.47 -9.78
C PRO A 355 -15.30 -1.97 -10.05
N LEU A 356 -14.40 -1.60 -10.97
CA LEU A 356 -14.22 -0.22 -11.43
C LEU A 356 -15.52 0.32 -12.05
N LYS A 357 -15.98 1.48 -11.57
CA LYS A 357 -17.13 2.19 -12.15
C LYS A 357 -16.68 3.53 -12.72
N LEU A 358 -16.52 3.58 -14.03
CA LEU A 358 -16.14 4.79 -14.77
C LEU A 358 -17.37 5.66 -15.05
N LEU A 359 -17.23 6.99 -14.88
CA LEU A 359 -18.24 8.00 -15.19
C LEU A 359 -17.83 8.82 -16.42
N MET A 360 -18.79 9.49 -17.06
CA MET A 360 -18.52 10.37 -18.22
C MET A 360 -17.43 11.43 -17.92
N GLN A 361 -17.44 12.00 -16.71
CA GLN A 361 -16.44 13.00 -16.28
C GLN A 361 -15.01 12.41 -16.17
N THR A 362 -14.88 11.12 -15.85
CA THR A 362 -13.56 10.47 -15.78
C THR A 362 -12.99 10.17 -17.18
N GLU A 363 -13.81 10.03 -18.22
CA GLU A 363 -13.32 9.87 -19.59
C GLU A 363 -12.69 11.16 -20.14
N GLU A 364 -13.25 12.32 -19.82
CA GLU A 364 -12.65 13.62 -20.17
C GLU A 364 -11.30 13.82 -19.47
N LEU A 365 -11.20 13.40 -18.21
CA LEU A 365 -9.94 13.42 -17.46
C LEU A 365 -8.91 12.45 -18.02
N LEU A 366 -9.31 11.26 -18.48
CA LEU A 366 -8.41 10.32 -19.16
C LEU A 366 -7.88 10.88 -20.48
N LYS A 367 -8.73 11.56 -21.28
CA LYS A 367 -8.27 12.28 -22.47
C LYS A 367 -7.26 13.36 -22.12
N LYS A 368 -7.48 14.08 -21.01
CA LYS A 368 -6.53 15.07 -20.52
C LYS A 368 -5.21 14.46 -20.06
N ALA A 369 -5.25 13.35 -19.32
CA ALA A 369 -4.05 12.59 -18.95
C ALA A 369 -3.27 12.16 -20.21
N MET A 370 -3.97 11.76 -21.27
CA MET A 370 -3.35 11.43 -22.56
C MET A 370 -2.60 12.62 -23.16
N THR A 371 -3.20 13.82 -23.17
CA THR A 371 -2.51 15.02 -23.68
C THR A 371 -1.27 15.40 -22.87
N PHE A 372 -1.26 15.15 -21.56
CA PHE A 372 -0.06 15.34 -20.75
C PHE A 372 0.99 14.27 -21.05
N ALA A 373 0.57 13.01 -21.21
CA ALA A 373 1.48 11.92 -21.50
C ALA A 373 2.16 12.06 -22.88
N GLU A 374 1.47 12.61 -23.90
CA GLU A 374 2.05 12.92 -25.22
C GLU A 374 3.24 13.89 -25.15
N LEU A 375 3.23 14.77 -24.14
CA LEU A 375 4.27 15.76 -23.88
C LEU A 375 5.28 15.30 -22.81
N GLY A 376 5.05 14.14 -22.20
CA GLY A 376 5.84 13.58 -21.10
C GLY A 376 6.75 12.42 -21.54
N SER A 377 7.45 11.83 -20.57
CA SER A 377 8.40 10.74 -20.83
C SER A 377 7.77 9.34 -20.82
N ASN A 378 6.58 9.20 -20.23
CA ASN A 378 5.93 7.90 -19.97
C ASN A 378 4.72 7.59 -20.87
N PHE A 379 4.71 8.09 -22.11
CA PHE A 379 3.56 8.00 -23.02
C PHE A 379 3.04 6.57 -23.20
N GLU A 380 3.93 5.61 -23.47
CA GLU A 380 3.54 4.22 -23.77
C GLU A 380 2.89 3.54 -22.57
N THR A 381 3.48 3.69 -21.38
CA THR A 381 2.96 3.17 -20.10
C THR A 381 1.58 3.77 -19.79
N VAL A 382 1.42 5.08 -19.97
CA VAL A 382 0.14 5.77 -19.74
C VAL A 382 -0.93 5.31 -20.73
N CYS A 383 -0.59 5.14 -22.01
CA CYS A 383 -1.52 4.62 -23.01
C CYS A 383 -2.11 3.27 -22.60
N VAL A 384 -1.28 2.37 -22.08
CA VAL A 384 -1.74 1.05 -21.60
C VAL A 384 -2.59 1.19 -20.35
N GLU A 385 -2.18 1.99 -19.37
CA GLU A 385 -2.96 2.21 -18.13
C GLU A 385 -4.33 2.81 -18.43
N ILE A 386 -4.42 3.81 -19.32
CA ILE A 386 -5.68 4.40 -19.75
C ILE A 386 -6.57 3.36 -20.44
N LYS A 387 -6.02 2.50 -21.31
CA LYS A 387 -6.78 1.41 -21.95
C LYS A 387 -7.32 0.42 -20.92
N VAL A 388 -6.52 0.07 -19.91
CA VAL A 388 -6.94 -0.84 -18.82
C VAL A 388 -7.98 -0.19 -17.91
N LEU A 389 -7.89 1.12 -17.65
CA LEU A 389 -8.88 1.87 -16.86
C LEU A 389 -10.18 2.11 -17.63
N SER A 390 -10.10 2.20 -18.96
CA SER A 390 -11.26 2.38 -19.82
C SER A 390 -12.15 1.14 -19.81
N ASN A 391 -13.48 1.36 -19.92
CA ASN A 391 -14.49 0.30 -19.96
C ASN A 391 -14.66 -0.32 -21.37
N ALA A 392 -13.66 -0.20 -22.25
CA ALA A 392 -13.72 -0.77 -23.59
C ALA A 392 -13.75 -2.31 -23.51
N SER A 393 -14.70 -2.90 -24.25
CA SER A 393 -15.04 -4.33 -24.40
C SER A 393 -14.23 -5.33 -23.57
N GLY A 394 -14.93 -6.03 -22.66
CA GLY A 394 -14.40 -7.18 -21.91
C GLY A 394 -14.21 -8.44 -22.76
N ASP A 395 -13.80 -8.32 -24.03
CA ASP A 395 -13.44 -9.48 -24.83
C ASP A 395 -12.13 -10.10 -24.32
N TRP A 396 -12.04 -11.43 -24.40
CA TRP A 396 -10.87 -12.19 -23.95
C TRP A 396 -9.59 -11.73 -24.66
N SER A 397 -9.67 -11.39 -25.94
CA SER A 397 -8.54 -10.95 -26.75
C SER A 397 -7.99 -9.61 -26.28
N ASP A 398 -8.89 -8.65 -26.01
CA ASP A 398 -8.56 -7.30 -25.54
C ASP A 398 -7.90 -7.36 -24.16
N LEU A 399 -8.44 -8.16 -23.25
CA LEU A 399 -7.89 -8.34 -21.90
C LEU A 399 -6.48 -8.94 -21.92
N LYS A 400 -6.24 -9.96 -22.75
CA LYS A 400 -4.90 -10.55 -22.93
C LYS A 400 -3.92 -9.54 -23.52
N HIS A 401 -4.31 -8.84 -24.59
CA HIS A 401 -3.47 -7.83 -25.21
C HIS A 401 -3.09 -6.74 -24.21
N ASN A 402 -4.05 -6.27 -23.40
CA ASN A 402 -3.82 -5.28 -22.35
C ASN A 402 -2.86 -5.78 -21.27
N PHE A 403 -2.98 -7.04 -20.83
CA PHE A 403 -2.03 -7.65 -19.89
C PHE A 403 -0.61 -7.74 -20.48
N SER A 404 -0.47 -8.27 -21.71
CA SER A 404 0.82 -8.37 -22.39
C SER A 404 1.46 -7.00 -22.61
N ALA A 405 0.70 -6.00 -23.04
CA ALA A 405 1.17 -4.62 -23.19
C ALA A 405 1.61 -4.03 -21.84
N SER A 406 0.84 -4.27 -20.76
CA SER A 406 1.20 -3.81 -19.41
C SER A 406 2.50 -4.43 -18.91
N LYS A 407 2.78 -5.67 -19.32
CA LYS A 407 4.04 -6.34 -19.01
C LYS A 407 5.23 -5.76 -19.74
N LYS A 408 5.09 -5.50 -21.05
CA LYS A 408 6.11 -4.85 -21.88
C LYS A 408 6.47 -3.45 -21.37
N CYS A 409 5.48 -2.63 -21.00
CA CYS A 409 5.70 -1.28 -20.47
C CYS A 409 6.04 -1.24 -18.97
N VAL A 410 6.20 -2.40 -18.32
CA VAL A 410 6.50 -2.52 -16.88
C VAL A 410 5.48 -1.79 -15.98
N SER A 411 4.24 -1.60 -16.43
CA SER A 411 3.18 -0.95 -15.64
C SER A 411 2.62 -1.91 -14.59
N PHE A 412 2.83 -1.59 -13.31
CA PHE A 412 2.23 -2.34 -12.22
C PHE A 412 0.69 -2.17 -12.18
N ILE A 413 0.20 -0.94 -12.38
CA ILE A 413 -1.24 -0.63 -12.45
C ILE A 413 -1.90 -1.48 -13.55
N GLY A 414 -1.34 -1.46 -14.75
CA GLY A 414 -1.86 -2.20 -15.90
C GLY A 414 -1.87 -3.71 -15.66
N LYS A 415 -0.77 -4.28 -15.14
CA LYS A 415 -0.67 -5.71 -14.79
C LYS A 415 -1.73 -6.12 -13.77
N PHE A 416 -1.81 -5.37 -12.66
CA PHE A 416 -2.71 -5.68 -11.55
C PHE A 416 -4.18 -5.67 -11.99
N LEU A 417 -4.60 -4.57 -12.63
CA LEU A 417 -5.98 -4.39 -13.05
C LEU A 417 -6.38 -5.34 -14.19
N SER A 418 -5.47 -5.63 -15.13
CA SER A 418 -5.71 -6.60 -16.20
C SER A 418 -5.90 -8.01 -15.64
N CYS A 419 -5.02 -8.47 -14.73
CA CYS A 419 -5.19 -9.77 -14.08
C CYS A 419 -6.54 -9.85 -13.33
N ARG A 420 -6.93 -8.78 -12.62
CA ARG A 420 -8.20 -8.76 -11.89
C ARG A 420 -9.41 -8.87 -12.83
N LYS A 421 -9.41 -8.10 -13.94
CA LYS A 421 -10.46 -8.16 -14.97
C LYS A 421 -10.53 -9.53 -15.65
N ILE A 422 -9.37 -10.15 -15.93
CA ILE A 422 -9.30 -11.51 -16.51
C ILE A 422 -9.89 -12.55 -15.55
N LEU A 423 -9.62 -12.44 -14.25
CA LEU A 423 -10.21 -13.31 -13.24
C LEU A 423 -11.74 -13.15 -13.15
N ASP A 424 -12.26 -11.93 -13.21
CA ASP A 424 -13.72 -11.73 -13.24
C ASP A 424 -14.34 -12.30 -14.52
N PHE A 425 -13.66 -12.14 -15.66
CA PHE A 425 -14.08 -12.76 -16.91
C PHE A 425 -14.15 -14.29 -16.78
N HIS A 426 -13.16 -14.93 -16.16
CA HIS A 426 -13.19 -16.38 -15.87
C HIS A 426 -14.36 -16.82 -14.98
N VAL A 427 -14.71 -16.00 -13.99
CA VAL A 427 -15.80 -16.26 -13.04
C VAL A 427 -17.17 -16.10 -13.70
N GLU A 428 -17.31 -15.15 -14.61
CA GLU A 428 -18.54 -14.89 -15.37
C GLU A 428 -18.68 -15.79 -16.61
N PHE A 429 -17.59 -16.39 -17.08
CA PHE A 429 -17.58 -17.24 -18.25
C PHE A 429 -18.32 -18.56 -18.03
N HIS A 430 -19.12 -18.98 -19.01
CA HIS A 430 -19.93 -20.18 -18.90
C HIS A 430 -19.04 -21.43 -18.83
N ILE A 431 -19.17 -22.21 -17.75
CA ILE A 431 -18.28 -23.32 -17.41
C ILE A 431 -18.22 -24.38 -18.54
N ALA A 432 -19.33 -24.63 -19.24
CA ALA A 432 -19.37 -25.60 -20.34
C ALA A 432 -18.52 -25.21 -21.57
N ASN A 433 -18.11 -23.94 -21.68
CA ASN A 433 -17.30 -23.43 -22.78
C ASN A 433 -15.80 -23.45 -22.48
N TYR A 434 -15.39 -23.91 -21.29
CA TYR A 434 -13.97 -24.05 -20.94
C TYR A 434 -13.32 -25.10 -21.84
N VAL A 435 -12.10 -24.79 -22.28
CA VAL A 435 -11.28 -25.63 -23.14
C VAL A 435 -10.35 -26.48 -22.30
N TRP A 436 -10.28 -27.76 -22.61
CA TRP A 436 -9.46 -28.77 -21.94
C TRP A 436 -8.23 -29.06 -22.80
N ASP A 437 -7.17 -28.27 -22.65
CA ASP A 437 -5.93 -28.36 -23.44
C ASP A 437 -4.74 -28.86 -22.60
N ASP A 438 -4.23 -30.05 -22.94
CA ASP A 438 -3.15 -30.75 -22.24
C ASP A 438 -1.81 -29.98 -22.27
N LYS A 439 -1.65 -28.98 -23.16
CA LYS A 439 -0.41 -28.20 -23.31
C LYS A 439 -0.12 -27.24 -22.15
N LEU A 440 -1.14 -26.90 -21.36
CA LEU A 440 -1.04 -25.94 -20.24
C LEU A 440 -1.05 -26.61 -18.87
N SER A 441 -1.07 -27.93 -18.83
CA SER A 441 -1.24 -28.71 -17.61
C SER A 441 0.08 -29.36 -17.20
N GLY A 442 0.87 -28.61 -16.43
CA GLY A 442 2.11 -29.05 -15.82
C GLY A 442 2.86 -27.84 -15.25
N ASN A 443 3.67 -28.04 -14.20
CA ASN A 443 4.59 -27.05 -13.63
C ASN A 443 5.73 -26.71 -14.61
N LEU A 444 5.38 -26.24 -15.81
CA LEU A 444 6.30 -25.60 -16.73
C LEU A 444 6.04 -24.10 -16.65
N ASP A 445 7.10 -23.30 -16.58
CA ASP A 445 7.06 -21.91 -17.01
C ASP A 445 6.43 -21.88 -18.41
N VAL A 446 5.13 -21.63 -18.48
CA VAL A 446 4.42 -21.54 -19.75
C VAL A 446 5.01 -20.33 -20.46
N SER A 447 5.73 -20.59 -21.56
CA SER A 447 6.29 -19.52 -22.40
C SER A 447 5.19 -18.50 -22.73
N GLU A 448 5.53 -17.22 -22.62
CA GLU A 448 4.61 -16.10 -22.82
C GLU A 448 3.95 -16.11 -24.21
N GLU A 449 4.63 -16.73 -25.17
CA GLU A 449 4.15 -16.92 -26.54
C GLU A 449 2.93 -17.85 -26.60
N LEU A 450 2.90 -18.91 -25.78
CA LEU A 450 1.76 -19.84 -25.69
C LEU A 450 0.52 -19.13 -25.12
N MET A 451 0.69 -18.35 -24.05
CA MET A 451 -0.42 -17.67 -23.35
C MET A 451 -1.18 -16.67 -24.24
N SER A 452 -0.50 -16.04 -25.21
CA SER A 452 -1.13 -15.13 -26.17
C SER A 452 -2.17 -15.82 -27.07
N CYS A 453 -1.95 -17.10 -27.38
CA CYS A 453 -2.79 -17.94 -28.25
C CYS A 453 -3.82 -18.78 -27.48
N CYS A 454 -3.72 -18.87 -26.15
CA CYS A 454 -4.58 -19.74 -25.35
C CYS A 454 -6.04 -19.29 -25.31
N GLN A 455 -6.93 -20.27 -25.48
CA GLN A 455 -8.36 -20.18 -25.16
C GLN A 455 -8.57 -20.32 -23.64
N ILE A 456 -9.78 -20.02 -23.17
CA ILE A 456 -10.13 -20.01 -21.74
C ILE A 456 -10.11 -21.45 -21.20
N SER A 457 -9.16 -21.73 -20.31
CA SER A 457 -8.89 -23.06 -19.74
C SER A 457 -8.59 -22.98 -18.23
N ILE A 458 -8.53 -24.14 -17.57
CA ILE A 458 -8.07 -24.24 -16.16
C ILE A 458 -6.65 -23.67 -16.00
N GLY A 459 -5.75 -23.97 -16.95
CA GLY A 459 -4.39 -23.46 -16.92
C GLY A 459 -4.33 -21.93 -16.93
N THR A 460 -5.15 -21.28 -17.78
CA THR A 460 -5.23 -19.82 -17.81
C THR A 460 -5.81 -19.24 -16.51
N LEU A 461 -6.85 -19.86 -15.93
CA LEU A 461 -7.43 -19.43 -14.65
C LEU A 461 -6.39 -19.45 -13.53
N VAL A 462 -5.67 -20.55 -13.39
CA VAL A 462 -4.64 -20.74 -12.34
C VAL A 462 -3.45 -19.81 -12.56
N HIS A 463 -3.03 -19.60 -13.82
CA HIS A 463 -1.96 -18.66 -14.16
C HIS A 463 -2.31 -17.23 -13.74
N PHE A 464 -3.48 -16.71 -14.14
CA PHE A 464 -3.89 -15.36 -13.79
C PHE A 464 -4.20 -15.20 -12.31
N TRP A 465 -4.68 -16.26 -11.64
CA TRP A 465 -4.79 -16.29 -10.18
C TRP A 465 -3.41 -16.13 -9.53
N ASN A 466 -2.42 -16.93 -9.93
CA ASN A 466 -1.07 -16.87 -9.37
C ASN A 466 -0.37 -15.54 -9.64
N SER A 467 -0.55 -14.97 -10.84
CA SER A 467 -0.05 -13.64 -11.19
C SER A 467 -0.70 -12.54 -10.35
N TRP A 468 -2.03 -12.55 -10.20
CA TRP A 468 -2.74 -11.59 -9.37
C TRP A 468 -2.39 -11.73 -7.88
N LYS A 469 -2.37 -12.97 -7.36
CA LYS A 469 -1.96 -13.34 -6.01
C LYS A 469 -0.58 -12.77 -5.68
N LYS A 470 0.41 -12.98 -6.56
CA LYS A 470 1.76 -12.44 -6.42
C LYS A 470 1.73 -10.91 -6.28
N ASN A 471 1.04 -10.20 -7.18
CA ASN A 471 0.95 -8.74 -7.11
C ASN A 471 0.29 -8.26 -5.80
N VAL A 472 -0.72 -8.98 -5.27
CA VAL A 472 -1.35 -8.63 -3.98
C VAL A 472 -0.38 -8.86 -2.81
N VAL A 473 0.41 -9.94 -2.84
CA VAL A 473 1.46 -10.20 -1.84
C VAL A 473 2.53 -9.10 -1.91
N ASP A 474 3.00 -8.72 -3.09
CA ASP A 474 3.95 -7.61 -3.27
C ASP A 474 3.39 -6.30 -2.68
N VAL A 475 2.09 -6.04 -2.84
CA VAL A 475 1.43 -4.88 -2.22
C VAL A 475 1.42 -5.00 -0.70
N LEU A 476 1.07 -6.16 -0.15
CA LEU A 476 1.08 -6.39 1.30
C LEU A 476 2.48 -6.20 1.91
N ASP A 477 3.52 -6.69 1.24
CA ASP A 477 4.91 -6.57 1.67
C ASP A 477 5.38 -5.12 1.57
N SER A 478 4.98 -4.38 0.52
CA SER A 478 5.25 -2.95 0.39
C SER A 478 4.66 -2.10 1.52
N LEU A 479 3.61 -2.60 2.21
CA LEU A 479 3.04 -1.89 3.35
C LEU A 479 3.98 -1.89 4.57
N GLU A 480 4.95 -2.79 4.64
CA GLU A 480 5.94 -2.82 5.73
C GLU A 480 6.97 -1.69 5.57
N CYS A 481 7.18 -1.24 4.33
CA CYS A 481 8.03 -0.09 3.99
C CYS A 481 7.32 1.26 4.15
N LEU A 482 6.03 1.29 4.52
CA LEU A 482 5.26 2.53 4.73
C LEU A 482 5.73 3.25 6.00
N GLY A 483 6.71 4.12 5.81
CA GLY A 483 7.41 4.88 6.86
C GLY A 483 8.70 5.52 6.33
N ASP A 484 9.30 4.88 5.32
CA ASP A 484 10.42 5.42 4.55
C ASP A 484 9.92 6.29 3.38
N VAL A 485 10.73 7.28 3.00
CA VAL A 485 10.34 8.31 2.03
C VAL A 485 10.26 7.79 0.59
N ASP A 486 10.96 6.70 0.26
CA ASP A 486 11.17 6.28 -1.14
C ASP A 486 10.73 4.84 -1.46
N PHE A 487 10.04 4.15 -0.54
CA PHE A 487 9.56 2.75 -0.69
C PHE A 487 10.62 1.69 -1.08
N GLY A 488 11.89 2.08 -1.24
CA GLY A 488 13.00 1.20 -1.64
C GLY A 488 12.72 0.45 -2.93
N GLU A 489 12.93 -0.87 -2.89
CA GLU A 489 12.68 -1.78 -4.01
C GLU A 489 11.18 -1.86 -4.40
N PHE A 490 10.27 -1.42 -3.52
CA PHE A 490 8.82 -1.45 -3.74
C PHE A 490 8.24 -0.15 -4.30
N LYS A 491 9.05 0.79 -4.80
CA LYS A 491 8.57 2.11 -5.27
C LYS A 491 7.34 2.07 -6.17
N GLY A 492 7.36 1.28 -7.24
CA GLY A 492 6.20 1.16 -8.14
C GLY A 492 4.96 0.54 -7.49
N VAL A 493 5.16 -0.38 -6.54
CA VAL A 493 4.08 -1.09 -5.84
C VAL A 493 3.45 -0.21 -4.74
N GLY A 494 4.29 0.51 -3.99
CA GLY A 494 3.87 1.48 -2.99
C GLY A 494 3.09 2.63 -3.61
N GLU A 495 3.58 3.18 -4.73
CA GLU A 495 2.86 4.20 -5.50
C GLU A 495 1.50 3.69 -6.00
N PHE A 496 1.43 2.45 -6.50
CA PHE A 496 0.16 1.81 -6.83
C PHE A 496 -0.77 1.73 -5.63
N CYS A 497 -0.28 1.30 -4.46
CA CYS A 497 -1.10 1.17 -3.26
C CYS A 497 -1.70 2.52 -2.83
N LEU A 498 -0.90 3.60 -2.86
CA LEU A 498 -1.39 4.94 -2.58
C LEU A 498 -2.44 5.39 -3.60
N LYS A 499 -2.21 5.13 -4.89
CA LYS A 499 -3.15 5.42 -5.98
C LYS A 499 -4.45 4.64 -5.86
N TYR A 500 -4.37 3.36 -5.52
CA TYR A 500 -5.49 2.46 -5.37
C TYR A 500 -6.41 2.96 -4.25
N PHE A 501 -5.90 3.27 -3.06
CA PHE A 501 -6.72 3.77 -1.94
C PHE A 501 -7.12 5.24 -2.05
N GLY A 502 -6.55 5.99 -3.00
CA GLY A 502 -6.80 7.42 -3.11
C GLY A 502 -6.22 8.18 -1.93
N VAL A 503 -4.94 7.92 -1.63
CA VAL A 503 -4.23 8.62 -0.56
C VAL A 503 -2.94 9.26 -1.07
N ARG A 504 -2.53 10.37 -0.45
CA ARG A 504 -1.23 11.01 -0.70
C ARG A 504 -0.43 11.09 0.57
N GLN A 505 0.85 10.75 0.48
CA GLN A 505 1.79 10.87 1.59
C GLN A 505 2.15 12.33 1.81
N GLU A 506 2.12 12.77 3.07
CA GLU A 506 2.59 14.07 3.52
C GLU A 506 3.53 13.89 4.71
N LEU A 507 4.72 14.48 4.61
CA LEU A 507 5.78 14.39 5.60
C LEU A 507 5.68 15.57 6.59
N ASN A 508 5.30 15.27 7.83
CA ASN A 508 5.24 16.24 8.91
C ASN A 508 6.38 16.00 9.90
N GLY A 509 7.61 16.37 9.51
CA GLY A 509 8.83 16.08 10.27
C GLY A 509 9.17 14.59 10.23
N LEU A 510 9.16 13.92 11.38
CA LEU A 510 9.38 12.46 11.49
C LEU A 510 8.09 11.63 11.33
N ASN A 511 6.92 12.28 11.31
CA ASN A 511 5.63 11.58 11.22
C ASN A 511 5.10 11.61 9.79
N VAL A 512 4.78 10.43 9.25
CA VAL A 512 4.12 10.26 7.96
C VAL A 512 2.61 10.28 8.15
N THR A 513 1.93 11.20 7.47
CA THR A 513 0.46 11.26 7.44
C THR A 513 -0.05 11.11 6.01
N TYR A 514 -1.24 10.52 5.86
CA TYR A 514 -1.86 10.31 4.56
C TYR A 514 -3.09 11.19 4.40
N PHE A 515 -3.09 12.03 3.37
CA PHE A 515 -4.25 12.80 2.92
C PHE A 515 -5.21 11.90 2.14
N LEU A 516 -6.49 11.90 2.51
CA LEU A 516 -7.55 11.11 1.87
C LEU A 516 -8.28 11.91 0.78
N LEU A 517 -8.30 11.39 -0.45
CA LEU A 517 -9.10 11.95 -1.53
C LEU A 517 -10.60 11.68 -1.34
N HIS A 518 -10.94 10.49 -0.82
CA HIS A 518 -12.32 10.03 -0.65
C HIS A 518 -12.59 9.67 0.82
N PRO A 519 -12.89 10.66 1.70
CA PRO A 519 -13.09 10.41 3.14
C PRO A 519 -14.27 9.48 3.47
N THR A 520 -15.18 9.27 2.52
CA THR A 520 -16.36 8.41 2.64
C THR A 520 -16.16 7.01 2.06
N ALA A 521 -14.94 6.67 1.61
CA ALA A 521 -14.64 5.37 1.03
C ALA A 521 -14.90 4.23 2.02
N GLU A 522 -15.30 3.06 1.51
CA GLU A 522 -15.68 1.91 2.35
C GLU A 522 -14.54 1.46 3.28
N TRP A 523 -13.31 1.41 2.77
CA TRP A 523 -12.14 1.02 3.57
C TRP A 523 -11.86 1.99 4.72
N VAL A 524 -12.23 3.28 4.60
CA VAL A 524 -12.05 4.29 5.67
C VAL A 524 -12.97 4.02 6.85
N LYS A 525 -14.13 3.37 6.63
CA LYS A 525 -15.05 3.00 7.72
C LYS A 525 -14.45 2.01 8.71
N SER A 526 -13.42 1.25 8.30
CA SER A 526 -12.68 0.36 9.19
C SER A 526 -11.79 1.10 10.20
N ILE A 527 -11.54 2.39 9.95
CA ILE A 527 -10.72 3.26 10.81
C ILE A 527 -11.63 3.98 11.81
N GLN A 528 -11.22 4.00 13.06
CA GLN A 528 -11.96 4.68 14.12
C GLN A 528 -11.99 6.20 13.87
N ASN A 529 -13.19 6.78 13.90
CA ASN A 529 -13.43 8.19 13.53
C ASN A 529 -12.58 9.22 14.31
N PHE A 530 -12.21 8.94 15.57
CA PHE A 530 -11.41 9.88 16.38
C PHE A 530 -9.94 9.98 15.95
N VAL A 531 -9.45 9.00 15.19
CA VAL A 531 -8.09 8.97 14.63
C VAL A 531 -7.98 9.87 13.41
N ILE A 532 -9.11 10.11 12.72
CA ILE A 532 -9.18 10.90 11.50
C ILE A 532 -9.09 12.39 11.85
N ARG A 533 -8.02 13.06 11.41
CA ARG A 533 -7.83 14.50 11.63
C ARG A 533 -8.46 15.29 10.49
N ARG A 534 -9.41 16.16 10.80
CA ARG A 534 -10.08 17.03 9.82
C ARG A 534 -9.53 18.45 9.91
N SER A 535 -8.83 18.89 8.87
CA SER A 535 -8.64 20.31 8.58
C SER A 535 -9.84 20.77 7.73
N LYS A 536 -10.15 22.08 7.67
CA LYS A 536 -11.38 22.60 7.05
C LYS A 536 -11.75 22.00 5.68
N GLN A 537 -10.77 21.65 4.86
CA GLN A 537 -10.95 21.04 3.53
C GLN A 537 -10.28 19.67 3.35
N MET A 538 -9.35 19.28 4.23
CA MET A 538 -8.55 18.06 4.05
C MET A 538 -8.72 17.09 5.22
N VAL A 539 -8.71 15.80 4.91
CA VAL A 539 -8.87 14.72 5.88
C VAL A 539 -7.60 13.89 5.90
N PHE A 540 -7.01 13.72 7.08
CA PHE A 540 -5.74 13.02 7.27
C PHE A 540 -5.88 11.81 8.17
N VAL A 541 -5.07 10.80 7.89
CA VAL A 541 -4.94 9.58 8.69
C VAL A 541 -3.46 9.32 8.96
N ASP A 542 -3.15 8.90 10.19
CA ASP A 542 -1.80 8.48 10.56
C ASP A 542 -1.40 7.17 9.85
N ALA A 543 -0.13 7.05 9.48
CA ALA A 543 0.40 5.92 8.73
C ALA A 543 0.00 4.55 9.30
N ARG A 544 0.04 4.37 10.63
CA ARG A 544 -0.24 3.07 11.27
C ARG A 544 -1.67 2.61 11.01
N HIS A 545 -2.61 3.55 11.06
CA HIS A 545 -4.02 3.26 10.86
C HIS A 545 -4.36 3.04 9.38
N PHE A 546 -3.71 3.78 8.48
CA PHE A 546 -3.81 3.52 7.04
C PHE A 546 -3.27 2.12 6.70
N ILE A 547 -2.06 1.77 7.15
CA ILE A 547 -1.44 0.45 6.94
C ILE A 547 -2.35 -0.67 7.44
N SER A 548 -2.91 -0.53 8.65
CA SER A 548 -3.81 -1.52 9.23
C SER A 548 -5.09 -1.71 8.40
N ALA A 549 -5.69 -0.62 7.93
CA ALA A 549 -6.88 -0.67 7.08
C ALA A 549 -6.57 -1.26 5.69
N ALA A 550 -5.48 -0.83 5.05
CA ALA A 550 -5.03 -1.34 3.76
C ALA A 550 -4.72 -2.84 3.81
N ARG A 551 -4.03 -3.31 4.86
CA ARG A 551 -3.74 -4.73 5.09
C ARG A 551 -5.02 -5.56 5.26
N THR A 552 -5.99 -5.03 6.00
CA THR A 552 -7.29 -5.70 6.20
C THR A 552 -8.07 -5.78 4.89
N HIS A 553 -8.09 -4.71 4.10
CA HIS A 553 -8.71 -4.68 2.77
C HIS A 553 -8.09 -5.72 1.84
N TRP A 554 -6.76 -5.70 1.66
CA TRP A 554 -6.09 -6.61 0.74
C TRP A 554 -6.21 -8.08 1.13
N ARG A 555 -6.14 -8.41 2.43
CA ARG A 555 -6.41 -9.78 2.91
C ARG A 555 -7.85 -10.21 2.63
N THR A 556 -8.80 -9.31 2.81
CA THR A 556 -10.21 -9.59 2.52
C THR A 556 -10.45 -9.80 1.03
N GLU A 557 -9.88 -8.94 0.17
CA GLU A 557 -9.96 -9.11 -1.29
C GLU A 557 -9.31 -10.42 -1.75
N LEU A 558 -8.12 -10.75 -1.23
CA LEU A 558 -7.43 -12.01 -1.52
C LEU A 558 -8.32 -13.23 -1.23
N LEU A 559 -9.00 -13.22 -0.09
CA LEU A 559 -9.95 -14.27 0.30
C LEU A 559 -11.19 -14.30 -0.62
N VAL A 560 -11.81 -13.15 -0.89
CA VAL A 560 -13.04 -13.08 -1.70
C VAL A 560 -12.78 -13.54 -3.13
N VAL A 561 -11.68 -13.10 -3.75
CA VAL A 561 -11.30 -13.51 -5.11
C VAL A 561 -10.89 -14.97 -5.13
N GLY A 562 -10.10 -15.41 -4.16
CA GLY A 562 -9.68 -16.80 -4.05
C GLY A 562 -10.86 -17.76 -3.92
N LEU A 563 -11.88 -17.40 -3.12
CA LEU A 563 -13.10 -18.18 -3.01
C LEU A 563 -13.88 -18.26 -4.33
N LYS A 564 -13.98 -17.18 -5.09
CA LYS A 564 -14.61 -17.22 -6.42
C LYS A 564 -13.86 -18.15 -7.37
N VAL A 565 -12.52 -18.11 -7.37
CA VAL A 565 -11.70 -19.02 -8.18
C VAL A 565 -11.91 -20.47 -7.76
N LEU A 566 -11.96 -20.75 -6.45
CA LEU A 566 -12.25 -22.08 -5.91
C LEU A 566 -13.67 -22.56 -6.30
N GLU A 567 -14.68 -21.69 -6.25
CA GLU A 567 -16.05 -21.98 -6.70
C GLU A 567 -16.09 -22.32 -8.20
N THR A 568 -15.36 -21.59 -9.04
CA THR A 568 -15.21 -21.90 -10.47
C THR A 568 -14.52 -23.26 -10.68
N LEU A 569 -13.42 -23.54 -9.98
CA LEU A 569 -12.71 -24.84 -10.06
C LEU A 569 -13.56 -26.00 -9.57
N ALA A 570 -14.31 -25.84 -8.48
CA ALA A 570 -15.23 -26.86 -7.96
C ALA A 570 -16.36 -27.15 -8.96
N SER A 571 -16.86 -26.12 -9.65
CA SER A 571 -17.87 -26.29 -10.68
C SER A 571 -17.31 -26.98 -11.93
N LEU A 572 -16.07 -26.64 -12.33
CA LEU A 572 -15.33 -27.34 -13.39
C LEU A 572 -15.08 -28.81 -13.03
N TYR A 573 -14.74 -29.11 -11.78
CA TYR A 573 -14.63 -30.48 -11.28
C TYR A 573 -15.94 -31.25 -11.42
N GLY A 574 -17.07 -30.63 -11.05
CA GLY A 574 -18.40 -31.24 -11.18
C GLY A 574 -18.79 -31.57 -12.62
N LEU A 575 -18.28 -30.83 -13.62
CA LEU A 575 -18.41 -31.18 -15.04
C LEU A 575 -17.41 -32.28 -15.44
N ALA A 576 -16.14 -32.15 -15.04
CA ALA A 576 -15.09 -33.08 -15.39
C ALA A 576 -15.41 -34.51 -14.92
N ALA A 577 -15.93 -34.65 -13.70
CA ALA A 577 -16.27 -35.93 -13.09
C ALA A 577 -17.33 -36.74 -13.88
N LYS A 578 -18.10 -36.09 -14.76
CA LYS A 578 -19.18 -36.75 -15.53
C LYS A 578 -18.72 -37.35 -16.86
N SER A 579 -17.74 -36.72 -17.53
CA SER A 579 -17.46 -37.04 -18.94
C SER A 579 -16.01 -36.86 -19.39
N MET A 580 -15.13 -36.32 -18.55
CA MET A 580 -13.76 -36.00 -18.95
C MET A 580 -12.76 -37.11 -18.58
N PRO A 581 -11.63 -37.22 -19.30
CA PRO A 581 -10.52 -38.11 -18.93
C PRO A 581 -10.04 -37.94 -17.49
N LEU A 582 -9.48 -39.01 -16.91
CA LEU A 582 -9.04 -39.06 -15.51
C LEU A 582 -8.04 -37.96 -15.15
N PHE A 583 -7.16 -37.59 -16.09
CA PHE A 583 -6.21 -36.50 -15.95
C PHE A 583 -6.91 -35.17 -15.56
N TRP A 584 -7.94 -34.79 -16.30
CA TRP A 584 -8.70 -33.55 -16.05
C TRP A 584 -9.52 -33.60 -14.77
N GLN A 585 -10.06 -34.77 -14.44
CA GLN A 585 -10.72 -34.98 -13.14
C GLN A 585 -9.75 -34.81 -11.96
N SER A 586 -8.47 -35.10 -12.17
CA SER A 586 -7.41 -35.03 -11.16
C SER A 586 -6.82 -33.63 -11.02
N MET A 587 -6.78 -32.86 -12.11
CA MET A 587 -6.27 -31.48 -12.12
C MET A 587 -7.10 -30.52 -11.25
N CYS A 588 -8.43 -30.60 -11.30
CA CYS A 588 -9.27 -29.69 -10.51
C CYS A 588 -9.04 -29.78 -8.99
N PRO A 589 -9.13 -30.96 -8.34
CA PRO A 589 -8.91 -31.06 -6.90
C PRO A 589 -7.48 -30.67 -6.50
N LEU A 590 -6.49 -30.91 -7.37
CA LEU A 590 -5.10 -30.49 -7.14
C LEU A 590 -4.95 -28.95 -7.08
N ASN A 591 -5.55 -28.23 -8.04
CA ASN A 591 -5.55 -26.77 -8.04
C ASN A 591 -6.43 -26.19 -6.92
N VAL A 592 -7.54 -26.85 -6.58
CA VAL A 592 -8.38 -26.49 -5.42
C VAL A 592 -7.54 -26.57 -4.14
N TYR A 593 -6.76 -27.63 -3.95
CA TYR A 593 -5.86 -27.77 -2.80
C TYR A 593 -4.82 -26.66 -2.74
N GLU A 594 -4.10 -26.39 -3.82
CA GLU A 594 -3.05 -25.36 -3.84
C GLU A 594 -3.58 -24.00 -3.39
N ILE A 595 -4.72 -23.58 -3.96
CA ILE A 595 -5.34 -22.30 -3.67
C ILE A 595 -5.93 -22.28 -2.26
N ALA A 596 -6.65 -23.33 -1.85
CA ALA A 596 -7.26 -23.41 -0.53
C ALA A 596 -6.22 -23.46 0.59
N LYS A 597 -5.09 -24.17 0.39
CA LYS A 597 -3.96 -24.23 1.33
C LYS A 597 -3.34 -22.84 1.52
N PHE A 598 -3.08 -22.13 0.43
CA PHE A 598 -2.57 -20.76 0.49
C PHE A 598 -3.50 -19.82 1.26
N LEU A 599 -4.82 -19.87 0.98
CA LEU A 599 -5.80 -19.02 1.67
C LEU A 599 -5.98 -19.37 3.15
N ARG A 600 -5.67 -20.61 3.55
CA ARG A 600 -5.72 -21.08 4.94
C ARG A 600 -4.55 -20.58 5.79
N GLU A 601 -3.46 -20.08 5.19
CA GLU A 601 -2.28 -19.70 5.98
C GLU A 601 -2.57 -18.58 6.99
N PRO A 602 -1.94 -18.62 8.20
CA PRO A 602 -2.23 -17.69 9.29
C PRO A 602 -2.10 -16.22 8.93
N LYS A 603 -1.18 -15.92 8.01
CA LYS A 603 -0.86 -14.58 7.52
C LYS A 603 -2.00 -13.93 6.74
N HIS A 604 -3.00 -14.71 6.31
CA HIS A 604 -4.10 -14.27 5.45
C HIS A 604 -5.48 -14.33 6.13
N HIS A 605 -5.58 -14.72 7.41
CA HIS A 605 -6.85 -14.73 8.14
C HIS A 605 -7.39 -13.33 8.43
N VAL A 606 -8.70 -13.17 8.26
CA VAL A 606 -9.44 -11.95 8.66
C VAL A 606 -10.75 -12.28 9.38
N LEU A 607 -11.47 -13.35 9.00
CA LEU A 607 -12.80 -13.67 9.52
C LEU A 607 -13.04 -15.19 9.65
N SER A 608 -13.62 -15.62 10.77
CA SER A 608 -13.96 -17.02 11.06
C SER A 608 -14.98 -17.63 10.08
N SER A 609 -15.80 -16.81 9.42
CA SER A 609 -16.81 -17.28 8.47
C SER A 609 -16.23 -17.86 7.17
N PHE A 610 -15.02 -17.45 6.78
CA PHE A 610 -14.37 -17.96 5.57
C PHE A 610 -13.64 -19.27 5.81
N GLU A 611 -13.23 -19.54 7.05
CA GLU A 611 -12.47 -20.73 7.43
C GLU A 611 -13.25 -22.01 7.13
N LEU A 612 -14.53 -22.07 7.50
CA LEU A 612 -15.40 -23.22 7.20
C LEU A 612 -15.53 -23.47 5.69
N ARG A 613 -15.59 -22.41 4.87
CA ARG A 613 -15.68 -22.55 3.41
C ARG A 613 -14.38 -23.11 2.83
N ILE A 614 -13.23 -22.59 3.26
CA ILE A 614 -11.92 -23.08 2.82
C ILE A 614 -11.74 -24.55 3.24
N GLN A 615 -12.17 -24.92 4.44
CA GLN A 615 -12.17 -26.32 4.90
C GLN A 615 -13.03 -27.22 4.00
N ASN A 616 -14.21 -26.77 3.56
CA ASN A 616 -15.03 -27.52 2.61
C ASN A 616 -14.33 -27.74 1.26
N PHE A 617 -13.55 -26.76 0.77
CA PHE A 617 -12.76 -26.93 -0.44
C PHE A 617 -11.56 -27.88 -0.24
N LEU A 618 -10.91 -27.84 0.93
CA LEU A 618 -9.88 -28.82 1.28
C LEU A 618 -10.46 -30.24 1.37
N ALA A 619 -11.66 -30.40 1.91
CA ALA A 619 -12.38 -31.67 1.89
C ALA A 619 -12.75 -32.11 0.46
N LEU A 620 -13.12 -31.17 -0.43
CA LEU A 620 -13.33 -31.48 -1.86
C LEU A 620 -12.04 -31.98 -2.52
N SER A 621 -10.89 -31.44 -2.13
CA SER A 621 -9.60 -31.83 -2.71
C SER A 621 -9.17 -33.27 -2.39
N THR A 622 -9.67 -33.88 -1.30
CA THR A 622 -9.35 -35.27 -0.95
C THR A 622 -9.92 -36.30 -1.94
N ASN A 623 -10.91 -35.91 -2.73
CA ASN A 623 -11.42 -36.74 -3.83
C ASN A 623 -10.32 -37.06 -4.87
N TYR A 624 -9.17 -36.37 -4.83
CA TYR A 624 -7.98 -36.73 -5.60
C TYR A 624 -7.52 -38.17 -5.34
N PHE A 625 -7.66 -38.70 -4.11
CA PHE A 625 -7.29 -40.08 -3.78
C PHE A 625 -7.99 -41.10 -4.67
N GLU A 626 -9.30 -40.96 -4.88
CA GLU A 626 -10.09 -41.87 -5.72
C GLU A 626 -9.69 -41.78 -7.21
N LYS A 627 -9.16 -40.64 -7.64
CA LYS A 627 -8.67 -40.44 -9.00
C LYS A 627 -7.25 -40.98 -9.18
N LEU A 628 -6.45 -40.98 -8.12
CA LEU A 628 -5.11 -41.55 -8.10
C LEU A 628 -5.12 -43.07 -8.15
N PHE A 629 -6.07 -43.68 -7.43
CA PHE A 629 -6.26 -45.13 -7.35
C PHE A 629 -7.63 -45.52 -7.91
N PRO A 630 -7.84 -45.37 -9.24
CA PRO A 630 -9.11 -45.73 -9.86
C PRO A 630 -9.37 -47.23 -9.71
N LEU A 631 -10.65 -47.63 -9.87
CA LEU A 631 -11.05 -49.04 -9.88
C LEU A 631 -10.34 -49.84 -10.98
N ASP A 632 -9.99 -49.16 -12.08
CA ASP A 632 -9.19 -49.67 -13.19
C ASP A 632 -7.77 -49.07 -13.19
N PRO A 633 -6.75 -49.82 -12.74
CA PRO A 633 -5.36 -49.34 -12.74
C PRO A 633 -4.86 -48.90 -14.12
N ARG A 634 -5.45 -49.40 -15.22
CA ARG A 634 -5.07 -48.99 -16.57
C ARG A 634 -5.38 -47.51 -16.85
N GLN A 635 -6.34 -46.91 -16.13
CA GLN A 635 -6.69 -45.50 -16.31
C GLN A 635 -5.64 -44.55 -15.72
N SER A 636 -4.84 -44.98 -14.73
CA SER A 636 -3.75 -44.18 -14.16
C SER A 636 -2.46 -44.21 -15.01
N MET A 637 -2.43 -45.02 -16.06
CA MET A 637 -1.26 -45.31 -16.91
C MET A 637 -1.02 -44.30 -18.05
N VAL A 638 -1.80 -43.21 -18.10
CA VAL A 638 -1.61 -42.16 -19.10
C VAL A 638 -0.38 -41.33 -18.74
N GLY A 639 0.50 -41.06 -19.70
CA GLY A 639 1.75 -40.32 -19.45
C GLY A 639 1.56 -38.98 -18.74
N SER A 640 0.50 -38.23 -19.08
CA SER A 640 0.15 -36.97 -18.40
C SER A 640 -0.25 -37.18 -16.93
N MET A 641 -0.98 -38.26 -16.62
CA MET A 641 -1.33 -38.63 -15.24
C MET A 641 -0.08 -39.01 -14.44
N ILE A 642 0.84 -39.76 -15.04
CA ILE A 642 2.09 -40.15 -14.39
C ILE A 642 2.95 -38.94 -14.06
N SER A 643 3.08 -38.00 -14.98
CA SER A 643 3.76 -36.72 -14.75
C SER A 643 3.09 -35.91 -13.64
N LEU A 644 1.76 -35.83 -13.62
CA LEU A 644 0.98 -35.12 -12.61
C LEU A 644 1.26 -35.67 -11.20
N ARG A 645 1.25 -36.99 -11.06
CA ARG A 645 1.40 -37.70 -9.78
C ARG A 645 2.76 -37.47 -9.13
N ARG A 646 3.79 -37.29 -9.96
CA ARG A 646 5.17 -37.02 -9.53
C ARG A 646 5.42 -35.57 -9.16
N THR A 647 4.44 -34.67 -9.34
CA THR A 647 4.61 -33.27 -8.94
C THR A 647 4.62 -33.13 -7.42
N LYS A 648 5.41 -32.17 -6.92
CA LYS A 648 5.43 -31.82 -5.48
C LYS A 648 4.02 -31.51 -4.95
N LEU A 649 3.19 -30.84 -5.73
CA LEU A 649 1.82 -30.50 -5.35
C LEU A 649 0.94 -31.74 -5.12
N SER A 650 1.11 -32.78 -5.95
CA SER A 650 0.43 -34.08 -5.78
C SER A 650 0.87 -34.76 -4.49
N CYS A 651 2.18 -34.80 -4.22
CA CYS A 651 2.72 -35.35 -2.97
C CYS A 651 2.19 -34.58 -1.74
N ASP A 652 2.22 -33.25 -1.78
CA ASP A 652 1.72 -32.39 -0.70
C ASP A 652 0.22 -32.60 -0.43
N LEU A 653 -0.59 -32.84 -1.47
CA LEU A 653 -2.02 -33.14 -1.31
C LEU A 653 -2.23 -34.52 -0.68
N LEU A 654 -1.46 -35.54 -1.08
CA LEU A 654 -1.55 -36.86 -0.48
C LEU A 654 -1.14 -36.84 1.00
N GLN A 655 -0.12 -36.06 1.35
CA GLN A 655 0.26 -35.84 2.75
C GLN A 655 -0.84 -35.13 3.54
N GLU A 656 -1.53 -34.13 2.98
CA GLU A 656 -2.68 -33.52 3.63
C GLU A 656 -3.84 -34.51 3.80
N CYS A 657 -4.07 -35.40 2.82
CA CYS A 657 -5.05 -36.48 2.95
C CYS A 657 -4.70 -37.42 4.12
N ILE A 658 -3.42 -37.76 4.30
CA ILE A 658 -2.95 -38.52 5.46
C ILE A 658 -3.24 -37.76 6.76
N VAL A 659 -2.96 -36.46 6.84
CA VAL A 659 -3.25 -35.62 8.02
C VAL A 659 -4.75 -35.61 8.35
N GLN A 660 -5.61 -35.51 7.34
CA GLN A 660 -7.06 -35.55 7.52
C GLN A 660 -7.56 -36.94 7.97
N ASP A 661 -7.01 -38.01 7.38
CA ASP A 661 -7.36 -39.40 7.72
C ASP A 661 -6.93 -39.74 9.17
N ILE A 662 -5.83 -39.18 9.67
CA ILE A 662 -5.38 -39.36 11.07
C ILE A 662 -6.32 -38.69 12.09
N GLY A 663 -6.91 -37.53 11.76
CA GLY A 663 -7.88 -36.83 12.61
C GLY A 663 -7.44 -36.57 14.06
N THR A 664 -8.39 -36.47 14.99
CA THR A 664 -8.15 -36.32 16.46
C THR A 664 -8.45 -37.58 17.27
N GLY A 665 -8.71 -38.73 16.62
CA GLY A 665 -9.02 -39.99 17.31
C GLY A 665 -7.78 -40.74 17.83
N ASP A 666 -7.98 -41.64 18.79
CA ASP A 666 -6.88 -42.29 19.53
C ASP A 666 -6.12 -43.36 18.70
N SER A 667 -6.80 -44.16 17.87
CA SER A 667 -6.19 -45.24 17.05
C SER A 667 -6.74 -45.28 15.62
N LEU A 668 -5.89 -45.57 14.63
CA LEU A 668 -6.30 -45.70 13.22
C LEU A 668 -7.04 -47.02 12.94
N SER A 669 -8.08 -46.97 12.10
CA SER A 669 -8.78 -48.15 11.55
C SER A 669 -7.92 -48.87 10.50
N TYR A 670 -8.24 -50.13 10.17
CA TYR A 670 -7.60 -50.83 9.04
C TYR A 670 -7.82 -50.12 7.70
N GLY A 671 -8.99 -49.49 7.50
CA GLY A 671 -9.27 -48.67 6.32
C GLY A 671 -8.34 -47.46 6.22
N GLN A 672 -8.19 -46.71 7.31
CA GLN A 672 -7.27 -45.57 7.43
C GLN A 672 -5.81 -46.01 7.24
N ILE A 673 -5.36 -47.07 7.93
CA ILE A 673 -3.98 -47.57 7.84
C ILE A 673 -3.65 -47.96 6.39
N GLY A 674 -4.50 -48.76 5.74
CA GLY A 674 -4.26 -49.18 4.36
C GLY A 674 -4.24 -48.01 3.37
N ARG A 675 -5.09 -46.99 3.56
CA ARG A 675 -5.07 -45.76 2.77
C ARG A 675 -3.79 -44.94 3.01
N THR A 676 -3.39 -44.76 4.26
CA THR A 676 -2.16 -44.06 4.65
C THR A 676 -0.93 -44.72 4.05
N VAL A 677 -0.82 -46.04 4.11
CA VAL A 677 0.28 -46.78 3.48
C VAL A 677 0.27 -46.61 1.97
N LEU A 678 -0.90 -46.72 1.33
CA LEU A 678 -1.01 -46.57 -0.12
C LEU A 678 -0.60 -45.16 -0.58
N MET A 679 -1.03 -44.13 0.15
CA MET A 679 -0.65 -42.73 -0.07
C MET A 679 0.83 -42.51 0.18
N TRP A 680 1.40 -43.03 1.28
CA TRP A 680 2.83 -42.93 1.57
C TRP A 680 3.69 -43.51 0.44
N LEU A 681 3.36 -44.73 0.01
CA LEU A 681 4.04 -45.38 -1.10
C LEU A 681 3.93 -44.57 -2.41
N ALA A 682 2.87 -43.79 -2.61
CA ALA A 682 2.69 -42.95 -3.79
C ALA A 682 3.26 -41.53 -3.65
N SER A 683 3.34 -40.96 -2.45
CA SER A 683 3.81 -39.59 -2.20
C SER A 683 5.33 -39.49 -2.00
N GLY A 684 5.98 -40.61 -1.69
CA GLY A 684 7.37 -40.65 -1.29
C GLY A 684 7.58 -40.27 0.19
N LYS A 685 8.77 -39.78 0.54
CA LYS A 685 9.22 -39.58 1.92
C LYS A 685 8.29 -38.64 2.67
N LEU A 686 7.78 -39.12 3.81
CA LEU A 686 6.97 -38.32 4.70
C LEU A 686 7.87 -37.40 5.54
N PRO A 687 7.43 -36.17 5.88
CA PRO A 687 8.06 -35.36 6.91
C PRO A 687 8.13 -36.16 8.22
N GLU A 688 9.23 -36.03 8.96
CA GLU A 688 9.50 -36.77 10.20
C GLU A 688 8.36 -36.60 11.22
N ASP A 689 7.89 -35.37 11.43
CA ASP A 689 6.73 -35.06 12.27
C ASP A 689 5.44 -35.81 11.88
N LEU A 690 5.23 -36.05 10.58
CA LEU A 690 4.06 -36.76 10.07
C LEU A 690 4.24 -38.27 10.22
N TYR A 691 5.44 -38.77 9.96
CA TYR A 691 5.81 -40.17 10.15
C TYR A 691 5.63 -40.60 11.61
N GLU A 692 6.17 -39.85 12.57
CA GLU A 692 6.02 -40.14 14.00
C GLU A 692 4.55 -40.14 14.44
N LYS A 693 3.74 -39.20 13.93
CA LYS A 693 2.30 -39.16 14.20
C LYS A 693 1.56 -40.36 13.63
N VAL A 694 1.92 -40.83 12.44
CA VAL A 694 1.34 -42.04 11.84
C VAL A 694 1.68 -43.25 12.71
N VAL A 695 2.98 -43.48 12.96
CA VAL A 695 3.45 -44.64 13.73
C VAL A 695 2.89 -44.66 15.15
N GLY A 696 2.84 -43.51 15.81
CA GLY A 696 2.33 -43.37 17.18
C GLY A 696 0.83 -43.68 17.34
N ARG A 697 0.04 -43.64 16.26
CA ARG A 697 -1.41 -43.93 16.28
C ARG A 697 -1.79 -45.30 15.73
N ILE A 698 -0.84 -46.06 15.22
CA ILE A 698 -1.08 -47.45 14.83
C ILE A 698 -0.98 -48.31 16.08
N PRO A 699 -1.98 -49.16 16.36
CA PRO A 699 -1.92 -50.08 17.50
C PRO A 699 -0.68 -50.98 17.42
N SER A 700 0.01 -51.19 18.56
CA SER A 700 1.26 -51.96 18.59
C SER A 700 1.08 -53.45 18.28
N ASP A 701 -0.14 -53.96 18.40
CA ASP A 701 -0.53 -55.33 18.09
C ASP A 701 -0.82 -55.58 16.60
N VAL A 702 -0.80 -54.53 15.77
CA VAL A 702 -1.09 -54.63 14.34
C VAL A 702 0.22 -54.71 13.53
N PRO A 703 0.42 -55.73 12.67
CA PRO A 703 1.67 -55.91 11.90
C PRO A 703 2.06 -54.73 10.99
N TRP A 704 1.09 -53.87 10.63
CA TRP A 704 1.34 -52.64 9.89
C TRP A 704 2.33 -51.71 10.59
N LYS A 705 2.36 -51.67 11.92
CA LYS A 705 3.28 -50.81 12.66
C LYS A 705 4.73 -51.21 12.40
N SER A 706 5.06 -52.49 12.62
CA SER A 706 6.40 -53.03 12.39
C SER A 706 6.80 -52.90 10.92
N PHE A 707 5.87 -53.10 9.97
CA PHE A 707 6.15 -52.86 8.55
C PHE A 707 6.55 -51.41 8.26
N ILE A 708 5.79 -50.44 8.78
CA ILE A 708 6.04 -49.01 8.57
C ILE A 708 7.35 -48.58 9.22
N GLU A 709 7.65 -49.09 10.42
CA GLU A 709 8.89 -48.80 11.15
C GLU A 709 10.12 -49.33 10.39
N ILE A 710 10.09 -50.58 9.92
CA ILE A 710 11.18 -51.18 9.12
C ILE A 710 11.35 -50.42 7.79
N LEU A 711 10.24 -50.10 7.11
CA LEU A 711 10.27 -49.34 5.87
C LEU A 711 10.83 -47.92 6.08
N GLY A 712 10.54 -47.29 7.23
CA GLY A 712 11.09 -46.01 7.63
C GLY A 712 12.61 -46.09 7.88
N CYS A 713 13.07 -47.09 8.63
CA CYS A 713 14.49 -47.32 8.92
C CYS A 713 15.32 -47.55 7.66
N MET A 714 14.83 -48.36 6.72
CA MET A 714 15.50 -48.59 5.43
C MET A 714 15.68 -47.31 4.62
N LYS A 715 14.83 -46.28 4.84
CA LYS A 715 14.84 -45.01 4.09
C LYS A 715 15.68 -43.91 4.76
N GLN A 716 15.96 -43.99 6.06
CA GLN A 716 16.81 -43.02 6.75
C GLN A 716 18.30 -43.25 6.47
N ARG A 717 18.71 -44.49 6.15
CA ARG A 717 20.02 -44.79 5.57
C ARG A 717 20.05 -44.39 4.09
N GLY A 718 20.84 -43.37 3.74
CA GLY A 718 21.29 -43.20 2.35
C GLY A 718 22.07 -44.43 1.85
N CYS A 719 22.29 -44.55 0.54
CA CYS A 719 22.92 -45.68 -0.16
C CYS A 719 23.78 -46.63 0.70
N PRO A 720 23.56 -47.96 0.67
CA PRO A 720 24.30 -48.96 1.47
C PRO A 720 25.78 -49.17 1.10
N GLU A 721 26.44 -48.23 0.43
CA GLU A 721 27.87 -48.33 0.11
C GLU A 721 28.74 -48.04 1.35
N ASP A 722 28.21 -47.30 2.34
CA ASP A 722 28.91 -46.97 3.59
C ASP A 722 28.98 -48.15 4.59
N LEU A 723 28.19 -49.22 4.38
CA LEU A 723 28.17 -50.42 5.23
C LEU A 723 29.31 -51.40 4.96
N GLN A 724 30.05 -51.23 3.85
CA GLN A 724 31.23 -52.05 3.56
C GLN A 724 32.52 -51.47 4.15
N SER A 725 32.50 -50.22 4.63
CA SER A 725 33.61 -49.66 5.40
C SER A 725 33.34 -49.81 6.90
N GLY A 726 34.11 -50.68 7.57
CA GLY A 726 33.87 -51.13 8.94
C GLY A 726 34.00 -50.09 10.06
N ASP A 727 33.94 -48.79 9.80
CA ASP A 727 34.18 -47.76 10.81
C ASP A 727 32.97 -46.83 10.98
N SER A 728 32.00 -47.26 11.82
CA SER A 728 31.17 -46.42 12.73
C SER A 728 29.83 -47.05 13.20
N VAL A 729 29.60 -48.35 13.04
CA VAL A 729 28.29 -49.01 13.30
C VAL A 729 28.04 -49.36 14.79
N GLY A 730 28.55 -48.57 15.73
CA GLY A 730 28.46 -48.90 17.18
C GLY A 730 27.17 -48.44 17.88
N GLY A 731 26.61 -47.30 17.47
CA GLY A 731 25.46 -46.67 18.15
C GLY A 731 24.10 -47.04 17.54
N GLU A 732 24.01 -47.14 16.22
CA GLU A 732 22.75 -47.30 15.47
C GLU A 732 22.29 -48.76 15.34
N MET A 733 23.16 -49.73 15.66
CA MET A 733 22.80 -51.16 15.68
C MET A 733 21.99 -51.53 16.94
N LEU A 734 22.00 -50.66 17.96
CA LEU A 734 21.29 -50.85 19.23
C LEU A 734 19.79 -50.50 19.14
N GLU A 735 19.40 -49.42 18.43
CA GLU A 735 17.99 -49.10 18.17
C GLU A 735 17.30 -50.19 17.33
N PHE A 736 18.03 -50.77 16.37
CA PHE A 736 17.52 -51.85 15.52
C PHE A 736 17.31 -53.17 16.30
N GLN A 737 18.23 -53.51 17.22
CA GLN A 737 18.03 -54.64 18.12
C GLN A 737 16.86 -54.42 19.08
N GLU A 738 16.59 -53.19 19.52
CA GLU A 738 15.42 -52.88 20.35
C GLU A 738 14.08 -53.11 19.63
N VAL A 739 13.96 -52.69 18.36
CA VAL A 739 12.73 -52.92 17.56
C VAL A 739 12.46 -54.42 17.39
N LEU A 740 13.49 -55.20 17.04
CA LEU A 740 13.39 -56.67 16.91
C LEU A 740 13.14 -57.38 18.25
N SER A 741 13.60 -56.82 19.38
CA SER A 741 13.46 -57.41 20.71
C SER A 741 12.10 -57.14 21.37
N SER A 742 11.34 -56.16 20.86
CA SER A 742 10.02 -55.80 21.40
C SER A 742 8.88 -56.70 20.93
N ASP A 743 9.07 -57.41 19.81
CA ASP A 743 8.08 -58.29 19.17
C ASP A 743 8.47 -59.75 19.46
N GLY A 744 7.99 -60.31 20.58
CA GLY A 744 8.47 -61.57 21.18
C GLY A 744 8.16 -62.87 20.43
N ASN A 745 8.18 -62.92 19.09
CA ASN A 745 7.79 -64.10 18.31
C ASN A 745 8.70 -64.45 17.10
N VAL A 746 9.94 -63.97 17.02
CA VAL A 746 10.87 -64.39 15.94
C VAL A 746 11.84 -65.46 16.45
N GLU A 747 11.41 -66.72 16.48
CA GLU A 747 12.35 -67.85 16.39
C GLU A 747 12.70 -68.09 14.91
N CYS A 748 13.63 -67.29 14.37
CA CYS A 748 14.28 -67.62 13.10
C CYS A 748 15.48 -68.52 13.39
N SER A 749 15.47 -69.73 12.84
CA SER A 749 16.55 -70.71 12.92
C SER A 749 17.91 -70.09 12.58
N GLU A 750 18.82 -70.18 13.54
CA GLU A 750 20.10 -69.46 13.67
C GLU A 750 21.21 -69.90 12.68
N GLY A 751 20.87 -70.21 11.43
CA GLY A 751 21.89 -70.62 10.47
C GLY A 751 21.43 -70.62 9.02
N SER A 752 21.40 -69.44 8.36
CA SER A 752 21.49 -69.35 6.88
C SER A 752 21.62 -67.94 6.29
N LEU A 753 21.58 -66.83 7.06
CA LEU A 753 21.64 -65.47 6.49
C LEU A 753 23.01 -64.84 6.72
N ASN A 754 23.77 -64.67 5.64
CA ASN A 754 25.16 -64.20 5.69
C ASN A 754 25.31 -62.67 5.68
N ASN A 755 24.22 -61.89 5.64
CA ASN A 755 24.26 -60.41 5.64
C ASN A 755 23.09 -59.77 6.43
N ALA A 756 23.37 -58.73 7.21
CA ALA A 756 22.37 -57.97 8.00
C ALA A 756 21.33 -57.23 7.12
N VAL A 757 21.73 -56.82 5.91
CA VAL A 757 20.83 -56.15 4.93
C VAL A 757 19.81 -57.14 4.35
N GLU A 758 20.25 -58.34 3.99
CA GLU A 758 19.39 -59.42 3.49
C GLU A 758 18.36 -59.85 4.56
N SER A 759 18.78 -59.88 5.83
CA SER A 759 17.88 -60.14 6.97
C SER A 759 16.79 -59.07 7.13
N MET A 760 17.13 -57.80 6.87
CA MET A 760 16.18 -56.69 6.98
C MET A 760 15.15 -56.71 5.83
N GLU A 761 15.60 -56.99 4.61
CA GLU A 761 14.74 -57.11 3.42
C GLU A 761 13.72 -58.25 3.54
N VAL A 762 14.14 -59.44 4.01
CA VAL A 762 13.25 -60.57 4.27
C VAL A 762 12.23 -60.24 5.36
N THR A 763 12.67 -59.57 6.43
CA THR A 763 11.78 -59.18 7.54
C THR A 763 10.72 -58.16 7.09
N LEU A 764 11.08 -57.20 6.22
CA LEU A 764 10.13 -56.27 5.63
C LEU A 764 9.04 -56.99 4.82
N LEU A 765 9.42 -57.93 3.95
CA LEU A 765 8.47 -58.75 3.18
C LEU A 765 7.56 -59.56 4.10
N GLN A 766 8.12 -60.15 5.16
CA GLN A 766 7.35 -60.90 6.14
C GLN A 766 6.31 -60.02 6.84
N LYS A 767 6.71 -58.88 7.40
CA LYS A 767 5.78 -57.97 8.08
C LYS A 767 4.73 -57.40 7.12
N PHE A 768 5.08 -57.16 5.86
CA PHE A 768 4.08 -56.74 4.87
C PHE A 768 3.06 -57.86 4.57
N CYS A 769 3.52 -59.11 4.43
CA CYS A 769 2.63 -60.26 4.22
C CYS A 769 1.69 -60.47 5.41
N GLU A 770 2.21 -60.43 6.63
CA GLU A 770 1.44 -60.51 7.88
C GLU A 770 0.38 -59.38 7.93
N ALA A 771 0.76 -58.15 7.59
CA ALA A 771 -0.15 -57.02 7.58
C ALA A 771 -1.29 -57.15 6.56
N LEU A 772 -1.01 -57.70 5.37
CA LEU A 772 -2.04 -58.00 4.36
C LEU A 772 -3.01 -59.09 4.84
N GLN A 773 -2.50 -60.16 5.47
CA GLN A 773 -3.32 -61.24 6.01
C GLN A 773 -4.20 -60.78 7.18
N ASP A 774 -3.64 -59.96 8.07
CA ASP A 774 -4.34 -59.38 9.21
C ASP A 774 -5.46 -58.44 8.73
N THR A 775 -5.15 -57.56 7.76
CA THR A 775 -6.14 -56.69 7.12
C THR A 775 -7.27 -57.47 6.46
N PHE A 776 -6.93 -58.56 5.75
CA PHE A 776 -7.91 -59.44 5.15
C PHE A 776 -8.80 -60.08 6.22
N SER A 777 -8.20 -60.65 7.26
CA SER A 777 -8.94 -61.32 8.35
C SER A 777 -9.87 -60.36 9.09
N ALA A 778 -9.41 -59.15 9.41
CA ALA A 778 -10.19 -58.13 10.10
C ALA A 778 -11.34 -57.57 9.24
N ASN A 779 -11.11 -57.32 7.94
CA ASN A 779 -12.14 -56.76 7.06
C ASN A 779 -13.15 -57.82 6.56
N TRP A 780 -12.71 -59.08 6.43
CA TRP A 780 -13.49 -60.18 5.83
C TRP A 780 -14.32 -60.99 6.84
N LYS A 781 -13.88 -61.20 8.10
CA LYS A 781 -14.45 -62.23 9.00
C LYS A 781 -15.26 -61.73 10.22
N ILE A 782 -15.97 -60.60 10.15
CA ILE A 782 -16.78 -60.13 11.31
C ILE A 782 -18.27 -60.06 10.97
N GLU A 783 -19.00 -61.08 11.42
CA GLU A 783 -20.47 -61.23 11.44
C GLU A 783 -21.09 -60.88 12.82
N ASP A 784 -20.42 -60.12 13.68
CA ASP A 784 -21.01 -59.76 14.97
C ASP A 784 -22.03 -58.62 14.79
N GLU A 785 -23.33 -58.94 14.92
CA GLU A 785 -24.50 -58.05 14.79
C GLU A 785 -24.43 -56.79 15.69
N ASN A 786 -23.45 -56.66 16.58
CA ASN A 786 -23.26 -55.51 17.47
C ASN A 786 -21.95 -54.73 17.30
N ARG A 787 -21.08 -55.05 16.33
CA ARG A 787 -19.86 -54.27 16.08
C ARG A 787 -19.52 -54.16 14.59
N MET A 788 -20.33 -53.40 13.87
CA MET A 788 -20.05 -53.00 12.50
C MET A 788 -18.75 -52.17 12.46
N ILE A 789 -17.65 -52.73 11.93
CA ILE A 789 -16.47 -51.93 11.60
C ILE A 789 -16.88 -50.98 10.48
N SER A 790 -17.02 -49.71 10.80
CA SER A 790 -17.53 -48.67 9.89
C SER A 790 -16.54 -48.28 8.78
N ASP A 791 -15.28 -48.73 8.87
CA ASP A 791 -14.20 -48.30 7.97
C ASP A 791 -13.26 -49.47 7.59
N CYS A 792 -13.66 -50.23 6.58
CA CYS A 792 -12.86 -51.30 5.98
C CYS A 792 -12.07 -50.79 4.76
N LEU A 793 -10.88 -51.34 4.53
CA LEU A 793 -10.11 -51.02 3.34
C LEU A 793 -10.87 -51.48 2.09
N SER A 794 -10.97 -50.62 1.06
CA SER A 794 -11.68 -50.98 -0.16
C SER A 794 -10.98 -52.15 -0.88
N PRO A 795 -11.72 -53.08 -1.51
CA PRO A 795 -11.13 -54.18 -2.28
C PRO A 795 -10.14 -53.70 -3.36
N SER A 796 -10.39 -52.53 -3.97
CA SER A 796 -9.48 -51.96 -4.97
C SER A 796 -8.13 -51.56 -4.36
N CYS A 797 -8.16 -50.87 -3.21
CA CYS A 797 -6.94 -50.49 -2.49
C CYS A 797 -6.19 -51.74 -1.97
N PHE A 798 -6.91 -52.74 -1.50
CA PHE A 798 -6.32 -54.01 -1.06
C PHE A 798 -5.59 -54.72 -2.21
N LEU A 799 -6.21 -54.83 -3.38
CA LEU A 799 -5.57 -55.43 -4.56
C LEU A 799 -4.36 -54.61 -5.05
N CYS A 800 -4.39 -53.28 -4.95
CA CYS A 800 -3.21 -52.46 -5.25
C CYS A 800 -2.04 -52.75 -4.29
N LEU A 801 -2.30 -52.93 -2.98
CA LEU A 801 -1.26 -53.31 -2.03
C LEU A 801 -0.75 -54.74 -2.28
N LEU A 802 -1.64 -55.67 -2.63
CA LEU A 802 -1.30 -57.06 -2.96
C LEU A 802 -0.41 -57.16 -4.21
N GLU A 803 -0.73 -56.42 -5.26
CA GLU A 803 0.10 -56.35 -6.47
C GLU A 803 1.46 -55.72 -6.21
N ARG A 804 1.53 -54.67 -5.38
CA ARG A 804 2.80 -54.07 -4.93
C ARG A 804 3.65 -55.07 -4.15
N PHE A 805 3.02 -55.84 -3.25
CA PHE A 805 3.70 -56.93 -2.54
C PHE A 805 4.25 -57.97 -3.51
N LEU A 806 3.46 -58.40 -4.51
CA LEU A 806 3.91 -59.36 -5.51
C LEU A 806 5.11 -58.85 -6.30
N VAL A 807 5.11 -57.59 -6.76
CA VAL A 807 6.28 -56.99 -7.43
C VAL A 807 7.52 -57.03 -6.51
N MET A 808 7.35 -56.67 -5.23
CA MET A 808 8.45 -56.68 -4.26
C MET A 808 8.95 -58.07 -3.87
N VAL A 809 8.12 -59.11 -3.91
CA VAL A 809 8.55 -60.50 -3.71
C VAL A 809 9.22 -61.04 -4.97
N SER A 810 8.68 -60.73 -6.14
CA SER A 810 9.15 -61.24 -7.43
C SER A 810 10.54 -60.71 -7.83
N GLN A 811 10.89 -59.47 -7.47
CA GLN A 811 12.21 -58.89 -7.78
C GLN A 811 13.39 -59.69 -7.20
N TYR A 812 13.20 -60.44 -6.10
CA TYR A 812 14.27 -61.23 -5.48
C TYR A 812 14.63 -62.52 -6.24
N ARG A 813 13.96 -62.80 -7.36
CA ARG A 813 14.30 -63.89 -8.30
C ARG A 813 15.27 -63.49 -9.40
N GLY A 814 15.67 -62.22 -9.49
CA GLY A 814 16.52 -61.71 -10.58
C GLY A 814 15.76 -61.46 -11.89
N ILE A 815 15.11 -62.50 -12.45
CA ILE A 815 14.21 -62.39 -13.61
C ILE A 815 12.77 -62.69 -13.16
N PHE A 816 11.84 -61.79 -13.45
CA PHE A 816 10.45 -61.95 -13.03
C PHE A 816 9.45 -61.35 -14.01
N PHE A 817 8.22 -61.81 -13.91
CA PHE A 817 7.08 -61.29 -14.65
C PHE A 817 6.29 -60.28 -13.81
N ALA A 818 5.81 -59.22 -14.46
CA ALA A 818 4.96 -58.21 -13.82
C ALA A 818 3.87 -57.73 -14.78
N ILE A 819 2.73 -57.31 -14.24
CA ILE A 819 1.69 -56.63 -15.00
C ILE A 819 2.18 -55.21 -15.27
N LYS A 820 2.02 -54.71 -16.51
CA LYS A 820 2.51 -53.37 -16.89
C LYS A 820 2.00 -52.28 -15.96
N SER A 821 0.72 -52.26 -15.62
CA SER A 821 0.18 -51.26 -14.69
C SER A 821 0.80 -51.31 -13.30
N SER A 822 0.85 -52.48 -12.67
CA SER A 822 1.45 -52.67 -11.34
C SER A 822 2.95 -52.35 -11.33
N PHE A 823 3.67 -52.65 -12.42
CA PHE A 823 5.08 -52.31 -12.55
C PHE A 823 5.31 -50.80 -12.70
N VAL A 824 4.50 -50.11 -13.50
CA VAL A 824 4.60 -48.65 -13.63
C VAL A 824 4.19 -47.94 -12.34
N GLU A 825 3.17 -48.42 -11.63
CA GLU A 825 2.84 -47.95 -10.28
C GLU A 825 4.03 -48.08 -9.32
N TRP A 826 4.77 -49.19 -9.40
CA TRP A 826 6.01 -49.39 -8.65
C TRP A 826 7.13 -48.46 -9.11
N LEU A 827 7.33 -48.23 -10.42
CA LEU A 827 8.33 -47.29 -10.96
C LEU A 827 8.10 -45.84 -10.51
N ILE A 828 6.83 -45.42 -10.43
CA ILE A 828 6.40 -44.07 -10.00
C ILE A 828 6.51 -43.94 -8.49
N SER A 829 6.32 -45.04 -7.77
CA SER A 829 6.48 -45.08 -6.31
C SER A 829 7.94 -44.90 -5.90
N GLU A 830 8.13 -44.41 -4.68
CA GLU A 830 9.46 -44.26 -4.08
C GLU A 830 10.15 -45.62 -3.81
N GLN A 831 9.42 -46.74 -3.94
CA GLN A 831 9.98 -48.10 -3.81
C GLN A 831 11.00 -48.43 -4.92
N PHE A 832 10.95 -47.75 -6.06
CA PHE A 832 11.95 -47.91 -7.12
C PHE A 832 13.37 -47.49 -6.69
N GLU A 833 13.49 -46.58 -5.71
CA GLU A 833 14.81 -46.11 -5.23
C GLU A 833 15.42 -47.06 -4.19
N VAL A 834 14.58 -47.92 -3.59
CA VAL A 834 14.98 -49.00 -2.68
C VAL A 834 15.19 -50.29 -3.50
N ARG A 835 16.02 -50.24 -4.54
CA ARG A 835 16.39 -51.45 -5.29
C ARG A 835 17.17 -52.38 -4.37
N PRO A 836 17.00 -53.72 -4.49
CA PRO A 836 17.84 -54.66 -3.76
C PRO A 836 19.32 -54.37 -4.07
N THR A 837 20.11 -54.08 -3.04
CA THR A 837 21.56 -53.85 -3.20
C THR A 837 22.33 -55.15 -3.34
N SER A 838 21.75 -56.27 -2.88
CA SER A 838 22.34 -57.59 -3.06
C SER A 838 21.98 -58.18 -4.42
N LYS A 839 22.98 -58.45 -5.25
CA LYS A 839 22.87 -59.27 -6.48
C LYS A 839 22.59 -60.75 -6.20
N HIS A 840 22.22 -61.12 -4.97
CA HIS A 840 22.05 -62.51 -4.55
C HIS A 840 20.56 -62.84 -4.47
N GLU A 841 20.16 -63.93 -5.11
CA GLU A 841 18.80 -64.47 -5.03
C GLU A 841 18.50 -64.92 -3.59
N ILE A 842 17.40 -64.43 -3.01
CA ILE A 842 16.90 -64.90 -1.73
C ILE A 842 16.53 -66.39 -1.85
N ASN A 843 16.67 -67.15 -0.76
CA ASN A 843 16.27 -68.56 -0.67
C ASN A 843 14.88 -68.80 -1.28
N THR A 844 14.84 -69.61 -2.35
CA THR A 844 13.64 -69.95 -3.12
C THR A 844 12.48 -70.45 -2.26
N ARG A 845 12.77 -71.15 -1.15
CA ARG A 845 11.75 -71.69 -0.24
C ARG A 845 10.98 -70.61 0.53
N LEU A 846 11.66 -69.54 0.96
CA LEU A 846 11.02 -68.41 1.66
C LEU A 846 10.12 -67.63 0.70
N LEU A 847 10.57 -67.40 -0.55
CA LEU A 847 9.75 -66.76 -1.58
C LEU A 847 8.47 -67.57 -1.88
N GLU A 848 8.55 -68.90 -1.87
CA GLU A 848 7.40 -69.78 -2.03
C GLU A 848 6.37 -69.66 -0.89
N GLU A 849 6.80 -69.44 0.35
CA GLU A 849 5.91 -69.22 1.49
C GLU A 849 5.09 -67.93 1.34
N PHE A 850 5.69 -66.86 0.79
CA PHE A 850 4.98 -65.63 0.44
C PHE A 850 3.97 -65.84 -0.70
N TYR A 851 4.33 -66.55 -1.76
CA TYR A 851 3.37 -66.89 -2.82
C TYR A 851 2.23 -67.77 -2.31
N ASN A 852 2.50 -68.75 -1.44
CA ASN A 852 1.47 -69.58 -0.81
C ASN A 852 0.50 -68.72 0.01
N SER A 853 1.03 -67.74 0.75
CA SER A 853 0.23 -66.80 1.53
C SER A 853 -0.72 -65.98 0.66
N VAL A 854 -0.24 -65.42 -0.45
CA VAL A 854 -1.08 -64.69 -1.42
C VAL A 854 -2.09 -65.61 -2.08
N LEU A 855 -1.71 -66.86 -2.38
CA LEU A 855 -2.60 -67.84 -3.02
C LEU A 855 -3.83 -68.14 -2.16
N VAL A 856 -3.66 -68.23 -0.84
CA VAL A 856 -4.76 -68.43 0.10
C VAL A 856 -5.75 -67.27 0.01
N LEU A 857 -5.25 -66.02 0.00
CA LEU A 857 -6.09 -64.82 -0.14
C LEU A 857 -6.85 -64.83 -1.48
N VAL A 858 -6.14 -65.03 -2.60
CA VAL A 858 -6.74 -65.07 -3.95
C VAL A 858 -7.80 -66.16 -4.07
N LYS A 859 -7.56 -67.35 -3.49
CA LYS A 859 -8.56 -68.43 -3.45
C LYS A 859 -9.81 -68.02 -2.67
N CYS A 860 -9.66 -67.35 -1.53
CA CYS A 860 -10.80 -66.91 -0.73
C CYS A 860 -11.70 -65.98 -1.55
N PHE A 861 -11.13 -65.01 -2.27
CA PHE A 861 -11.91 -64.13 -3.14
C PHE A 861 -12.60 -64.84 -4.31
N LEU A 862 -11.91 -65.80 -4.94
CA LEU A 862 -12.43 -66.45 -6.16
C LEU A 862 -13.41 -67.60 -5.85
N TYR A 863 -13.37 -68.19 -4.66
CA TYR A 863 -14.24 -69.31 -4.28
C TYR A 863 -15.46 -68.88 -3.46
N ASP A 864 -15.42 -67.70 -2.83
CA ASP A 864 -16.52 -67.14 -2.04
C ASP A 864 -17.09 -65.89 -2.71
N GLU A 865 -18.05 -66.10 -3.63
CA GLU A 865 -18.75 -65.01 -4.32
C GLU A 865 -19.52 -64.13 -3.33
N ALA A 866 -20.24 -64.74 -2.37
CA ALA A 866 -21.07 -64.02 -1.42
C ALA A 866 -20.24 -63.07 -0.54
N GLY A 867 -19.15 -63.57 0.05
CA GLY A 867 -18.23 -62.74 0.84
C GLY A 867 -17.56 -61.64 0.02
N THR A 868 -17.22 -61.90 -1.24
CA THR A 868 -16.60 -60.90 -2.12
C THR A 868 -17.58 -59.78 -2.46
N VAL A 869 -18.82 -60.12 -2.80
CA VAL A 869 -19.89 -59.15 -3.11
C VAL A 869 -20.22 -58.31 -1.87
N GLU A 870 -20.31 -58.93 -0.70
CA GLU A 870 -20.54 -58.25 0.59
C GLU A 870 -19.44 -57.20 0.87
N TRP A 871 -18.16 -57.54 0.67
CA TRP A 871 -17.06 -56.57 0.89
C TRP A 871 -17.08 -55.41 -0.11
N ILE A 872 -17.43 -55.67 -1.38
CA ILE A 872 -17.60 -54.61 -2.39
C ILE A 872 -18.75 -53.68 -1.98
N ALA A 873 -19.88 -54.23 -1.55
CA ALA A 873 -21.04 -53.46 -1.11
C ALA A 873 -20.73 -52.60 0.13
N ARG A 874 -20.04 -53.16 1.13
CA ARG A 874 -19.58 -52.44 2.34
C ARG A 874 -18.67 -51.25 2.01
N SER A 875 -17.94 -51.32 0.91
CA SER A 875 -17.03 -50.26 0.44
C SER A 875 -17.73 -49.18 -0.40
N LYS A 876 -19.07 -49.20 -0.51
CA LYS A 876 -19.89 -48.25 -1.29
C LYS A 876 -19.54 -48.21 -2.78
N ILE A 877 -18.99 -49.30 -3.32
CA ILE A 877 -18.68 -49.46 -4.74
C ILE A 877 -19.85 -50.16 -5.44
N SER A 878 -20.12 -49.81 -6.69
CA SER A 878 -21.13 -50.52 -7.51
C SER A 878 -20.71 -51.96 -7.75
N VAL A 879 -21.43 -52.90 -7.13
CA VAL A 879 -21.15 -54.36 -7.20
C VAL A 879 -21.21 -54.85 -8.65
N ASP A 880 -22.28 -54.52 -9.37
CA ASP A 880 -22.55 -55.03 -10.72
C ASP A 880 -21.43 -54.69 -11.72
N LEU A 881 -20.82 -53.51 -11.58
CA LEU A 881 -19.75 -53.05 -12.47
C LEU A 881 -18.38 -53.56 -12.03
N TYR A 882 -18.13 -53.58 -10.71
CA TYR A 882 -16.79 -53.82 -10.18
C TYR A 882 -16.47 -55.29 -9.96
N TYR A 883 -17.44 -56.13 -9.60
CA TYR A 883 -17.20 -57.55 -9.32
C TYR A 883 -16.55 -58.26 -10.52
N LYS A 884 -17.05 -58.00 -11.73
CA LYS A 884 -16.49 -58.51 -12.98
C LYS A 884 -15.01 -58.15 -13.16
N GLN A 885 -14.68 -56.89 -12.89
CA GLN A 885 -13.31 -56.38 -13.02
C GLN A 885 -12.39 -56.95 -11.95
N MET A 886 -12.89 -57.10 -10.72
CA MET A 886 -12.17 -57.69 -9.60
C MET A 886 -11.82 -59.16 -9.87
N VAL A 887 -12.78 -59.94 -10.38
CA VAL A 887 -12.54 -61.35 -10.76
C VAL A 887 -11.48 -61.45 -11.86
N LEU A 888 -11.56 -60.62 -12.89
CA LEU A 888 -10.53 -60.59 -13.94
C LEU A 888 -9.15 -60.27 -13.35
N ARG A 889 -9.05 -59.26 -12.48
CA ARG A 889 -7.80 -58.86 -11.83
C ARG A 889 -7.20 -59.97 -10.97
N LEU A 890 -8.03 -60.65 -10.18
CA LEU A 890 -7.62 -61.79 -9.36
C LEU A 890 -7.14 -63.00 -10.18
N VAL A 891 -7.80 -63.29 -11.31
CA VAL A 891 -7.36 -64.35 -12.23
C VAL A 891 -6.03 -63.99 -12.89
N LEU A 892 -5.83 -62.73 -13.29
CA LEU A 892 -4.53 -62.26 -13.81
C LEU A 892 -3.43 -62.31 -12.75
N ILE A 893 -3.72 -61.98 -11.49
CA ILE A 893 -2.80 -62.17 -10.37
C ILE A 893 -2.43 -63.65 -10.21
N LEU A 894 -3.40 -64.56 -10.29
CA LEU A 894 -3.14 -66.00 -10.21
C LEU A 894 -2.26 -66.49 -11.38
N CYS A 895 -2.52 -66.01 -12.60
CA CYS A 895 -1.67 -66.27 -13.77
C CYS A 895 -0.24 -65.75 -13.54
N LEU A 896 -0.09 -64.54 -13.00
CA LEU A 896 1.20 -63.94 -12.68
C LEU A 896 1.98 -64.78 -11.67
N MET A 897 1.31 -65.25 -10.62
CA MET A 897 1.90 -66.15 -9.65
C MET A 897 2.35 -67.45 -10.31
N CYS A 898 1.52 -68.06 -11.17
CA CYS A 898 1.88 -69.29 -11.87
C CYS A 898 3.17 -69.14 -12.67
N MET A 899 3.37 -68.00 -13.35
CA MET A 899 4.60 -67.72 -14.10
C MET A 899 5.79 -67.45 -13.20
N ASN A 900 5.60 -66.67 -12.13
CA ASN A 900 6.69 -66.29 -11.23
C ASN A 900 7.16 -67.41 -10.31
N CYS A 901 6.34 -68.42 -10.00
CA CYS A 901 6.72 -69.54 -9.13
C CYS A 901 6.71 -70.91 -9.81
N GLU A 902 6.31 -70.98 -11.09
CA GLU A 902 6.16 -72.21 -11.88
C GLU A 902 5.28 -73.29 -11.19
N LYS A 903 4.33 -72.87 -10.37
CA LYS A 903 3.40 -73.71 -9.58
C LYS A 903 1.96 -73.20 -9.69
N TYR A 904 1.02 -73.90 -9.06
CA TYR A 904 -0.41 -73.51 -8.94
C TYR A 904 -1.26 -73.56 -10.22
N TYR A 905 -0.75 -74.14 -11.33
CA TYR A 905 -1.55 -74.35 -12.54
C TYR A 905 -2.82 -75.19 -12.27
N ASP A 906 -2.75 -76.16 -11.36
CA ASP A 906 -3.89 -76.96 -10.90
C ASP A 906 -4.98 -76.09 -10.26
N VAL A 907 -4.57 -75.10 -9.46
CA VAL A 907 -5.47 -74.12 -8.85
C VAL A 907 -6.09 -73.22 -9.90
N LEU A 908 -5.30 -72.72 -10.84
CA LEU A 908 -5.78 -71.90 -11.97
C LEU A 908 -6.84 -72.65 -12.77
N PHE A 909 -6.59 -73.91 -13.11
CA PHE A 909 -7.54 -74.76 -13.84
C PHE A 909 -8.81 -75.03 -13.03
N LYS A 910 -8.70 -75.22 -11.72
CA LYS A 910 -9.87 -75.35 -10.84
C LYS A 910 -10.69 -74.05 -10.79
N VAL A 911 -10.04 -72.89 -10.68
CA VAL A 911 -10.68 -71.56 -10.70
C VAL A 911 -11.44 -71.34 -12.01
N LEU A 912 -10.83 -71.63 -13.17
CA LEU A 912 -11.46 -71.49 -14.48
C LEU A 912 -12.65 -72.45 -14.70
N SER A 913 -12.73 -73.51 -13.88
CA SER A 913 -13.85 -74.45 -13.90
C SER A 913 -15.06 -73.98 -13.08
N ILE A 914 -14.91 -72.95 -12.24
CA ILE A 914 -16.00 -72.38 -11.44
C ILE A 914 -16.90 -71.55 -12.34
N ASN A 915 -18.21 -71.83 -12.29
CA ASN A 915 -19.20 -71.17 -13.16
C ASN A 915 -19.23 -69.66 -12.93
N ASP A 916 -19.17 -69.20 -11.68
CA ASP A 916 -19.26 -67.79 -11.33
C ASP A 916 -18.07 -67.02 -11.89
N VAL A 917 -16.85 -67.52 -11.67
CA VAL A 917 -15.61 -66.94 -12.24
C VAL A 917 -15.66 -66.93 -13.77
N ARG A 918 -16.03 -68.06 -14.40
CA ARG A 918 -16.12 -68.19 -15.86
C ARG A 918 -17.07 -67.17 -16.48
N ASN A 919 -18.23 -66.95 -15.84
CA ASN A 919 -19.25 -66.04 -16.35
C ASN A 919 -18.82 -64.57 -16.28
N GLN A 920 -17.91 -64.22 -15.35
CA GLN A 920 -17.38 -62.86 -15.23
C GLN A 920 -16.20 -62.58 -16.19
N LEU A 921 -15.45 -63.60 -16.60
CA LEU A 921 -14.30 -63.41 -17.49
C LEU A 921 -14.71 -63.05 -18.94
N PRO A 922 -13.96 -62.16 -19.62
CA PRO A 922 -14.13 -61.96 -21.05
C PRO A 922 -13.91 -63.25 -21.84
N LYS A 923 -14.81 -63.56 -22.79
CA LYS A 923 -14.78 -64.82 -23.56
C LYS A 923 -13.45 -65.07 -24.28
N GLU A 924 -12.81 -64.02 -24.78
CA GLU A 924 -11.50 -64.10 -25.46
C GLU A 924 -10.40 -64.55 -24.50
N ILE A 925 -10.33 -63.94 -23.30
CA ILE A 925 -9.33 -64.26 -22.28
C ILE A 925 -9.55 -65.67 -21.74
N TYR A 926 -10.80 -66.03 -21.44
CA TYR A 926 -11.15 -67.38 -20.99
C TYR A 926 -10.76 -68.42 -22.05
N GLY A 927 -11.05 -68.17 -23.33
CA GLY A 927 -10.69 -69.08 -24.42
C GLY A 927 -9.19 -69.30 -24.55
N ILE A 928 -8.38 -68.26 -24.38
CA ILE A 928 -6.90 -68.36 -24.39
C ILE A 928 -6.40 -69.23 -23.22
N LEU A 929 -6.88 -68.95 -22.00
CA LEU A 929 -6.46 -69.69 -20.80
C LEU A 929 -6.99 -71.13 -20.79
N GLN A 930 -8.13 -71.39 -21.43
CA GLN A 930 -8.71 -72.74 -21.56
C GLN A 930 -7.86 -73.66 -22.45
N ARG A 931 -7.19 -73.14 -23.49
CA ARG A 931 -6.32 -73.97 -24.36
C ARG A 931 -5.26 -74.73 -23.53
N GLY A 932 -4.69 -74.06 -22.52
CA GLY A 932 -3.72 -74.69 -21.63
C GLY A 932 -4.31 -75.69 -20.62
N MET A 933 -5.64 -75.68 -20.39
CA MET A 933 -6.32 -76.72 -19.61
C MET A 933 -6.39 -78.05 -20.35
N GLU A 934 -6.56 -78.01 -21.68
CA GLU A 934 -6.66 -79.18 -22.55
C GLU A 934 -5.30 -79.89 -22.69
N ASP A 935 -4.21 -79.10 -22.78
CA ASP A 935 -2.84 -79.58 -22.90
C ASP A 935 -2.12 -79.83 -21.55
N LYS A 936 -2.78 -79.54 -20.42
CA LYS A 936 -2.25 -79.55 -19.03
C LYS A 936 -1.00 -78.68 -18.77
N ILE A 937 -0.57 -77.88 -19.75
CA ILE A 937 0.56 -76.96 -19.65
C ILE A 937 0.17 -75.66 -20.37
N VAL A 938 0.15 -74.54 -19.65
CA VAL A 938 -0.05 -73.20 -20.25
C VAL A 938 1.32 -72.64 -20.64
N GLN A 939 1.53 -72.27 -21.90
CA GLN A 939 2.78 -71.66 -22.33
C GLN A 939 2.80 -70.15 -21.98
N ILE A 940 4.00 -69.58 -21.76
CA ILE A 940 4.17 -68.15 -21.46
C ILE A 940 3.54 -67.26 -22.55
N LYS A 941 3.56 -67.70 -23.82
CA LYS A 941 2.90 -66.99 -24.93
C LYS A 941 1.39 -66.84 -24.76
N ASP A 942 0.73 -67.84 -24.17
CA ASP A 942 -0.72 -67.84 -23.96
C ASP A 942 -1.08 -66.90 -22.81
N PHE A 943 -0.25 -66.85 -21.76
CA PHE A 943 -0.36 -65.80 -20.75
C PHE A 943 -0.14 -64.41 -21.36
N GLY A 944 0.94 -64.21 -22.12
CA GLY A 944 1.22 -62.95 -22.82
C GLY A 944 0.04 -62.47 -23.69
N GLU A 945 -0.58 -63.37 -24.46
CA GLU A 945 -1.78 -63.07 -25.25
C GLU A 945 -2.98 -62.67 -24.35
N ALA A 946 -3.20 -63.38 -23.24
CA ALA A 946 -4.28 -63.09 -22.30
C ALA A 946 -4.12 -61.69 -21.64
N PHE A 947 -2.91 -61.33 -21.22
CA PHE A 947 -2.58 -60.00 -20.66
C PHE A 947 -2.68 -58.88 -21.71
N GLN A 948 -2.25 -59.14 -22.94
CA GLN A 948 -2.43 -58.18 -24.03
C GLN A 948 -3.91 -57.93 -24.32
N LYS A 949 -4.74 -58.98 -24.34
CA LYS A 949 -6.19 -58.89 -24.53
C LYS A 949 -6.94 -58.30 -23.34
N SER A 950 -6.40 -58.38 -22.12
CA SER A 950 -6.90 -57.62 -20.98
C SER A 950 -6.57 -56.13 -21.04
N GLY A 951 -5.84 -55.67 -22.06
CA GLY A 951 -5.41 -54.28 -22.19
C GLY A 951 -4.34 -53.86 -21.18
N ASP A 952 -3.67 -54.82 -20.54
CA ASP A 952 -2.60 -54.60 -19.57
C ASP A 952 -1.46 -55.62 -19.82
N PRO A 953 -0.55 -55.32 -20.76
CA PRO A 953 0.44 -56.27 -21.23
C PRO A 953 1.34 -56.83 -20.13
N LEU A 954 1.80 -58.07 -20.33
CA LEU A 954 2.76 -58.72 -19.45
C LEU A 954 4.17 -58.18 -19.72
N LEU A 955 4.92 -57.92 -18.66
CA LEU A 955 6.33 -57.55 -18.71
C LEU A 955 7.20 -58.71 -18.22
N VAL A 956 8.37 -58.89 -18.84
CA VAL A 956 9.48 -59.66 -18.26
C VAL A 956 10.57 -58.67 -17.88
N VAL A 957 10.93 -58.65 -16.61
CA VAL A 957 11.87 -57.70 -16.01
C VAL A 957 13.14 -58.45 -15.63
N ASN A 958 14.28 -57.98 -16.13
CA ASN A 958 15.60 -58.55 -15.83
C ASN A 958 16.46 -57.53 -15.06
N LEU A 959 16.91 -57.93 -13.87
CA LEU A 959 17.78 -57.13 -12.99
C LEU A 959 19.28 -57.28 -13.31
N ASP A 960 19.69 -58.28 -14.10
CA ASP A 960 21.09 -58.55 -14.41
C ASP A 960 21.46 -58.10 -15.85
N GLU A 961 22.47 -57.23 -15.97
CA GLU A 961 23.02 -56.77 -17.26
C GLU A 961 23.75 -57.89 -18.03
N SER A 962 24.21 -58.95 -17.34
CA SER A 962 25.03 -60.01 -17.93
C SER A 962 24.23 -61.07 -18.70
N VAL A 963 22.91 -61.12 -18.50
CA VAL A 963 22.01 -62.09 -19.15
C VAL A 963 21.29 -61.43 -20.31
N THR A 964 21.52 -61.92 -21.55
CA THR A 964 20.75 -61.48 -22.73
C THR A 964 19.27 -61.78 -22.52
N GLY A 965 18.41 -60.76 -22.68
CA GLY A 965 16.98 -60.85 -22.41
C GLY A 965 16.31 -62.01 -23.13
N VAL A 966 15.51 -62.79 -22.39
CA VAL A 966 14.67 -63.83 -22.98
C VAL A 966 13.49 -63.16 -23.65
N GLU A 967 13.41 -63.25 -24.98
CA GLU A 967 12.27 -62.75 -25.75
C GLU A 967 11.13 -63.78 -25.73
N TYR A 968 9.98 -63.37 -25.19
CA TYR A 968 8.75 -64.14 -25.25
C TYR A 968 7.75 -63.44 -26.18
N SER A 969 7.02 -64.24 -26.97
CA SER A 969 5.93 -63.71 -27.80
C SER A 969 4.84 -63.11 -26.91
N ASN A 970 4.35 -61.91 -27.26
CA ASN A 970 3.33 -61.14 -26.53
C ASN A 970 3.73 -60.68 -25.11
N VAL A 971 5.03 -60.60 -24.81
CA VAL A 971 5.56 -60.08 -23.54
C VAL A 971 6.58 -58.97 -23.83
N VAL A 972 6.51 -57.87 -23.08
CA VAL A 972 7.45 -56.74 -23.23
C VAL A 972 8.65 -56.96 -22.32
N SER A 973 9.86 -56.97 -22.87
CA SER A 973 11.10 -57.09 -22.10
C SER A 973 11.55 -55.73 -21.56
N VAL A 974 11.83 -55.68 -20.25
CA VAL A 974 12.38 -54.51 -19.56
C VAL A 974 13.70 -54.91 -18.89
N GLN A 975 14.76 -54.16 -19.14
CA GLN A 975 16.07 -54.38 -18.55
C GLN A 975 16.37 -53.28 -17.52
N LEU A 976 16.54 -53.66 -16.26
CA LEU A 976 16.85 -52.76 -15.15
C LEU A 976 18.38 -52.72 -14.94
N GLY A 977 19.09 -52.11 -15.89
CA GLY A 977 20.54 -51.91 -15.78
C GLY A 977 20.94 -50.85 -14.74
N THR A 978 22.20 -50.88 -14.32
CA THR A 978 22.86 -49.86 -13.48
C THR A 978 22.88 -48.48 -14.15
N ASN A 979 22.90 -48.43 -15.49
CA ASN A 979 22.88 -47.19 -16.26
C ASN A 979 21.50 -46.79 -16.80
N CYS A 980 20.43 -47.54 -16.50
CA CYS A 980 19.09 -47.26 -17.04
C CYS A 980 18.31 -46.34 -16.09
N SER A 981 17.97 -45.14 -16.56
CA SER A 981 17.20 -44.18 -15.77
C SER A 981 15.71 -44.58 -15.69
N ARG A 982 15.01 -44.10 -14.65
CA ARG A 982 13.56 -44.29 -14.49
C ARG A 982 12.81 -43.78 -15.73
N GLU A 983 13.26 -42.66 -16.28
CA GLU A 983 12.70 -41.98 -17.45
C GLU A 983 12.86 -42.82 -18.72
N ASP A 984 14.01 -43.49 -18.91
CA ASP A 984 14.23 -44.39 -20.05
C ASP A 984 13.22 -45.55 -20.02
N ILE A 985 13.02 -46.16 -18.86
CA ILE A 985 12.08 -47.28 -18.67
C ILE A 985 10.64 -46.80 -18.92
N LEU A 986 10.26 -45.63 -18.39
CA LEU A 986 8.93 -45.08 -18.61
C LEU A 986 8.69 -44.73 -20.09
N SER A 987 9.70 -44.23 -20.79
CA SER A 987 9.60 -43.92 -22.23
C SER A 987 9.42 -45.19 -23.09
N LEU A 988 10.05 -46.29 -22.70
CA LEU A 988 9.87 -47.61 -23.33
C LEU A 988 8.45 -48.15 -23.10
N LEU A 989 7.95 -48.03 -21.87
CA LEU A 989 6.64 -48.56 -21.48
C LEU A 989 5.49 -47.69 -22.01
N LEU A 990 5.72 -46.40 -22.24
CA LEU A 990 4.71 -45.43 -22.64
C LEU A 990 5.19 -44.61 -23.85
N PRO A 991 5.25 -45.23 -25.05
CA PRO A 991 5.64 -44.51 -26.26
C PRO A 991 4.69 -43.33 -26.50
N ALA A 992 5.25 -42.17 -26.87
CA ALA A 992 4.48 -40.98 -27.15
C ALA A 992 3.45 -41.30 -28.25
N GLY A 993 2.16 -41.18 -27.93
CA GLY A 993 1.10 -41.46 -28.88
C GLY A 993 1.26 -40.59 -30.12
N THR A 994 1.37 -41.23 -31.30
CA THR A 994 0.98 -40.59 -32.55
C THR A 994 -0.48 -40.18 -32.40
N GLY A 995 -0.73 -38.87 -32.32
CA GLY A 995 -2.08 -38.33 -32.27
C GLY A 995 -2.90 -38.84 -33.46
N ASN A 996 -4.18 -39.09 -33.21
CA ASN A 996 -5.18 -39.47 -34.20
C ASN A 996 -5.02 -38.69 -35.52
N GLU A 997 -4.47 -39.33 -36.56
CA GLU A 997 -4.65 -38.87 -37.93
C GLU A 997 -6.04 -39.32 -38.40
N VAL A 998 -6.86 -38.33 -38.73
CA VAL A 998 -8.09 -38.49 -39.48
C VAL A 998 -7.74 -39.13 -40.83
N THR A 999 -8.45 -40.21 -41.15
CA THR A 999 -8.42 -40.94 -42.42
C THR A 999 -8.49 -40.02 -43.64
N SER A 1000 -7.50 -40.12 -44.53
CA SER A 1000 -7.71 -39.94 -45.98
C SER A 1000 -6.75 -40.81 -46.78
N ASP A 1001 -7.32 -41.52 -47.74
CA ASP A 1001 -6.76 -42.60 -48.56
C ASP A 1001 -5.50 -42.28 -49.42
N GLN A 1002 -4.67 -43.33 -49.52
CA GLN A 1002 -3.86 -43.83 -50.66
C GLN A 1002 -2.76 -42.95 -51.32
N SER A 1003 -1.50 -43.40 -51.20
CA SER A 1003 -0.80 -44.06 -52.32
C SER A 1003 0.47 -44.77 -51.85
N GLU A 1004 0.66 -45.99 -52.38
CA GLU A 1004 1.75 -46.91 -52.10
C GLU A 1004 3.11 -46.40 -52.61
N THR A 1005 4.20 -46.62 -51.87
CA THR A 1005 5.39 -47.30 -52.43
C THR A 1005 6.39 -47.79 -51.36
N SER A 1006 6.57 -49.11 -51.34
CA SER A 1006 7.81 -49.87 -51.16
C SER A 1006 8.75 -49.57 -49.97
N ALA A 1007 8.77 -50.51 -49.01
CA ALA A 1007 9.81 -50.68 -48.00
C ALA A 1007 11.06 -51.42 -48.52
N MET A 1008 12.26 -50.98 -48.11
CA MET A 1008 13.43 -51.75 -47.64
C MET A 1008 14.74 -50.90 -47.70
N PRO A 1009 15.84 -51.24 -47.01
CA PRO A 1009 16.03 -51.37 -45.55
C PRO A 1009 17.20 -50.47 -45.06
N LEU A 1010 17.09 -49.87 -43.88
CA LEU A 1010 18.20 -49.09 -43.30
C LEU A 1010 19.16 -50.03 -42.56
N SER A 1011 20.25 -50.43 -43.21
CA SER A 1011 21.44 -50.93 -42.53
C SER A 1011 22.54 -49.87 -42.62
N SER A 1012 23.18 -49.63 -41.47
CA SER A 1012 24.39 -48.82 -41.23
C SER A 1012 24.23 -47.30 -41.15
N VAL A 1013 23.97 -46.78 -39.94
CA VAL A 1013 24.69 -45.60 -39.42
C VAL A 1013 24.86 -45.78 -37.90
N ASN A 1014 26.11 -45.80 -37.46
CA ASN A 1014 26.53 -45.84 -36.07
C ASN A 1014 26.09 -44.59 -35.29
N HIS A 1015 25.87 -44.79 -33.99
CA HIS A 1015 25.67 -43.83 -32.91
C HIS A 1015 26.27 -42.42 -33.11
N MET A 1016 25.43 -41.40 -32.92
CA MET A 1016 25.82 -40.07 -32.45
C MET A 1016 25.09 -39.85 -31.13
N SER A 1017 25.80 -40.06 -30.03
CA SER A 1017 25.38 -39.72 -28.66
C SER A 1017 25.17 -38.22 -28.52
N ASP A 1018 24.21 -37.85 -27.66
CA ASP A 1018 23.93 -36.50 -27.17
C ASP A 1018 25.17 -35.61 -27.01
N GLN A 1019 25.26 -34.56 -27.83
CA GLN A 1019 26.06 -33.38 -27.51
C GLN A 1019 25.18 -32.14 -27.64
N ARG A 1020 24.76 -31.64 -26.47
CA ARG A 1020 24.05 -30.35 -26.28
C ARG A 1020 25.08 -29.25 -26.04
N MET A 1021 24.81 -28.05 -26.55
CA MET A 1021 25.63 -26.87 -26.35
C MET A 1021 25.65 -26.48 -24.85
N ASN A 1022 26.85 -26.38 -24.27
CA ASN A 1022 27.05 -26.17 -22.83
C ASN A 1022 27.02 -24.67 -22.47
N TRP A 1023 25.84 -24.15 -22.12
CA TRP A 1023 25.63 -22.73 -21.78
C TRP A 1023 26.34 -22.27 -20.49
N ALA A 1024 26.72 -23.20 -19.61
CA ALA A 1024 27.45 -22.88 -18.38
C ALA A 1024 28.83 -22.22 -18.66
N VAL A 1025 29.45 -22.57 -19.78
CA VAL A 1025 30.77 -22.07 -20.19
C VAL A 1025 30.74 -20.58 -20.57
N PHE A 1026 29.60 -20.07 -21.08
CA PHE A 1026 29.46 -18.64 -21.40
C PHE A 1026 29.38 -17.75 -20.15
N GLN A 1027 28.82 -18.27 -19.06
CA GLN A 1027 28.83 -17.59 -17.76
C GLN A 1027 30.26 -17.56 -17.20
N GLU A 1028 30.99 -18.67 -17.27
CA GLU A 1028 32.42 -18.71 -16.90
C GLU A 1028 33.28 -17.75 -17.73
N ILE A 1029 33.02 -17.62 -19.04
CA ILE A 1029 33.72 -16.66 -19.92
C ILE A 1029 33.41 -15.21 -19.51
N SER A 1030 32.15 -14.90 -19.18
CA SER A 1030 31.75 -13.57 -18.70
C SER A 1030 32.45 -13.21 -17.39
N ASP A 1031 32.54 -14.17 -16.47
CA ASP A 1031 33.13 -13.96 -15.16
C ASP A 1031 34.66 -13.87 -15.22
N VAL A 1032 35.31 -14.66 -16.07
CA VAL A 1032 36.76 -14.53 -16.33
C VAL A 1032 37.09 -13.18 -16.97
N LEU A 1033 36.29 -12.71 -17.94
CA LEU A 1033 36.49 -11.40 -18.57
C LEU A 1033 36.26 -10.22 -17.61
N LYS A 1034 35.36 -10.36 -16.63
CA LYS A 1034 35.16 -9.37 -15.55
C LYS A 1034 36.34 -9.31 -14.56
N THR A 1035 37.02 -10.43 -14.33
CA THR A 1035 38.13 -10.52 -13.37
C THR A 1035 39.50 -10.10 -13.92
N CYS A 1036 39.67 -9.94 -15.24
CA CYS A 1036 40.95 -9.53 -15.85
C CYS A 1036 41.28 -8.02 -15.76
N GLY A 1037 40.56 -7.27 -14.92
CA GLY A 1037 40.77 -5.83 -14.74
C GLY A 1037 41.15 -5.46 -13.32
N VAL A 1038 42.15 -6.10 -12.71
CA VAL A 1038 43.02 -5.59 -11.61
C VAL A 1038 44.03 -6.68 -11.19
N ASP A 1039 45.31 -6.30 -11.25
CA ASP A 1039 46.52 -6.85 -10.62
C ASP A 1039 47.11 -8.23 -10.97
N ASP A 1040 48.43 -8.18 -11.22
CA ASP A 1040 49.36 -9.25 -11.57
C ASP A 1040 49.61 -10.24 -10.42
N SER A 1041 49.15 -11.48 -10.56
CA SER A 1041 49.84 -12.63 -9.96
C SER A 1041 49.60 -13.89 -10.80
N ALA A 1042 50.62 -14.28 -11.55
CA ALA A 1042 50.63 -15.47 -12.40
C ALA A 1042 50.97 -16.73 -11.58
N THR A 1043 50.01 -17.66 -11.41
CA THR A 1043 50.32 -19.13 -11.39
C THR A 1043 49.13 -20.11 -11.46
N SER A 1044 47.86 -19.70 -11.66
CA SER A 1044 46.73 -20.67 -11.79
C SER A 1044 46.02 -20.69 -13.16
N ALA A 1045 46.42 -19.86 -14.13
CA ALA A 1045 45.64 -19.61 -15.35
C ALA A 1045 45.90 -20.57 -16.54
N SER A 1046 46.85 -21.51 -16.45
CA SER A 1046 47.28 -22.29 -17.63
C SER A 1046 46.45 -23.55 -17.92
N VAL A 1047 45.72 -24.11 -16.94
CA VAL A 1047 44.93 -25.33 -17.12
C VAL A 1047 43.49 -25.02 -17.57
N SER A 1048 42.90 -23.93 -17.06
CA SER A 1048 41.55 -23.48 -17.42
C SER A 1048 41.48 -22.96 -18.87
N THR A 1049 42.51 -22.29 -19.37
CA THR A 1049 42.57 -21.77 -20.74
C THR A 1049 42.71 -22.85 -21.82
N VAL A 1050 43.33 -24.00 -21.50
CA VAL A 1050 43.46 -25.14 -22.44
C VAL A 1050 42.15 -25.91 -22.61
N ASN A 1051 41.37 -26.08 -21.53
CA ASN A 1051 40.03 -26.68 -21.60
C ASN A 1051 39.05 -25.77 -22.35
N LEU A 1052 39.08 -24.46 -22.07
CA LEU A 1052 38.29 -23.45 -22.79
C LEU A 1052 38.54 -23.46 -24.30
N LYS A 1053 39.81 -23.61 -24.72
CA LYS A 1053 40.17 -23.70 -26.14
C LYS A 1053 39.58 -24.93 -26.83
N LYS A 1054 39.58 -26.09 -26.15
CA LYS A 1054 38.97 -27.33 -26.66
C LYS A 1054 37.46 -27.20 -26.84
N GLU A 1055 36.80 -26.54 -25.89
CA GLU A 1055 35.34 -26.42 -25.84
C GLU A 1055 34.81 -25.37 -26.84
N VAL A 1056 35.52 -24.24 -27.01
CA VAL A 1056 35.25 -23.27 -28.09
C VAL A 1056 35.42 -23.92 -29.46
N ASN A 1057 36.46 -24.75 -29.64
CA ASN A 1057 36.69 -25.46 -30.91
C ASN A 1057 35.60 -26.52 -31.17
N ALA A 1058 35.10 -27.19 -30.14
CA ALA A 1058 33.98 -28.13 -30.24
C ALA A 1058 32.68 -27.42 -30.67
N ASN A 1059 32.40 -26.23 -30.10
CA ASN A 1059 31.23 -25.43 -30.47
C ASN A 1059 31.33 -24.84 -31.88
N VAL A 1060 32.52 -24.41 -32.33
CA VAL A 1060 32.77 -23.98 -33.71
C VAL A 1060 32.52 -25.14 -34.69
N ASN A 1061 33.02 -26.33 -34.38
CA ASN A 1061 32.80 -27.52 -35.22
C ASN A 1061 31.33 -27.95 -35.27
N TYR A 1062 30.63 -27.88 -34.13
CA TYR A 1062 29.19 -28.18 -34.05
C TYR A 1062 28.34 -27.23 -34.89
N LEU A 1063 28.55 -25.92 -34.74
CA LEU A 1063 27.81 -24.90 -35.50
C LEU A 1063 28.13 -24.97 -37.00
N THR A 1064 29.39 -25.24 -37.35
CA THR A 1064 29.81 -25.45 -38.76
C THR A 1064 29.12 -26.68 -39.36
N ALA A 1065 29.02 -27.78 -38.62
CA ALA A 1065 28.32 -28.98 -39.04
C ALA A 1065 26.81 -28.77 -39.16
N ALA A 1066 26.18 -28.06 -38.21
CA ALA A 1066 24.76 -27.74 -38.23
C ALA A 1066 24.37 -26.85 -39.44
N ILE A 1067 25.19 -25.84 -39.76
CA ILE A 1067 25.00 -24.98 -40.96
C ILE A 1067 25.18 -25.82 -42.24
N SER A 1068 26.13 -26.74 -42.28
CA SER A 1068 26.36 -27.63 -43.43
C SER A 1068 25.22 -28.63 -43.64
N LEU A 1069 24.63 -29.16 -42.57
CA LEU A 1069 23.47 -30.06 -42.61
C LEU A 1069 22.19 -29.35 -43.08
N SER A 1070 22.04 -28.06 -42.76
CA SER A 1070 20.89 -27.24 -43.17
C SER A 1070 20.91 -26.86 -44.66
N SER A 1071 22.08 -26.88 -45.32
CA SER A 1071 22.19 -26.63 -46.76
C SER A 1071 21.93 -27.89 -47.61
N GLU A 1072 22.12 -29.09 -47.05
CA GLU A 1072 21.86 -30.37 -47.72
C GLU A 1072 20.41 -30.87 -47.59
N LYS A 1073 19.72 -30.56 -46.49
CA LYS A 1073 18.28 -30.83 -46.31
C LYS A 1073 17.52 -29.51 -46.33
N LYS A 1074 16.79 -29.22 -47.42
CA LYS A 1074 15.90 -28.03 -47.55
C LYS A 1074 14.84 -28.01 -46.44
N PHE A 1075 15.19 -27.54 -45.25
CA PHE A 1075 14.25 -27.15 -44.21
C PHE A 1075 13.91 -25.67 -44.38
N TYR A 1076 12.64 -25.30 -44.27
CA TYR A 1076 12.21 -23.91 -44.16
C TYR A 1076 12.64 -23.37 -42.79
N VAL A 1077 13.89 -22.92 -42.68
CA VAL A 1077 14.39 -22.15 -41.53
C VAL A 1077 14.32 -20.67 -41.94
N ALA A 1078 13.76 -19.83 -41.06
CA ALA A 1078 13.69 -18.38 -41.29
C ALA A 1078 15.09 -17.81 -41.57
N GLU A 1079 15.21 -16.98 -42.62
CA GLU A 1079 16.48 -16.46 -43.13
C GLU A 1079 17.28 -15.72 -42.04
N ASP A 1080 16.57 -15.06 -41.12
CA ASP A 1080 17.12 -14.33 -39.96
C ASP A 1080 17.85 -15.24 -38.96
N MET A 1081 17.31 -16.44 -38.67
CA MET A 1081 17.92 -17.40 -37.72
C MET A 1081 19.25 -17.95 -38.25
N MET A 1082 19.34 -18.12 -39.57
CA MET A 1082 20.56 -18.58 -40.23
C MET A 1082 21.63 -17.48 -40.28
N GLU A 1083 21.21 -16.21 -40.42
CA GLU A 1083 22.11 -15.07 -40.34
C GLU A 1083 22.71 -14.90 -38.94
N GLU A 1084 21.88 -15.04 -37.90
CA GLU A 1084 22.33 -14.94 -36.51
C GLU A 1084 23.23 -16.12 -36.11
N THR A 1085 22.94 -17.33 -36.60
CA THR A 1085 23.82 -18.50 -36.40
C THR A 1085 25.16 -18.34 -37.12
N ARG A 1086 25.19 -17.71 -38.31
CA ARG A 1086 26.43 -17.35 -39.01
C ARG A 1086 27.23 -16.28 -38.25
N ASN A 1087 26.56 -15.26 -37.72
CA ASN A 1087 27.21 -14.21 -36.92
C ASN A 1087 27.82 -14.78 -35.63
N MET A 1088 27.11 -15.64 -34.89
CA MET A 1088 27.64 -16.33 -33.71
C MET A 1088 28.85 -17.22 -34.04
N LEU A 1089 28.81 -17.96 -35.16
CA LEU A 1089 29.96 -18.75 -35.61
C LEU A 1089 31.16 -17.84 -35.91
N GLN A 1090 30.93 -16.68 -36.53
CA GLN A 1090 31.99 -15.73 -36.87
C GLN A 1090 32.61 -15.09 -35.63
N GLU A 1091 31.81 -14.76 -34.61
CA GLU A 1091 32.30 -14.27 -33.32
C GLU A 1091 33.10 -15.34 -32.56
N LEU A 1092 32.66 -16.61 -32.56
CA LEU A 1092 33.39 -17.71 -31.95
C LEU A 1092 34.72 -18.00 -32.66
N ILE A 1093 34.76 -17.88 -34.00
CA ILE A 1093 36.00 -17.99 -34.78
C ILE A 1093 36.95 -16.83 -34.45
N GLN A 1094 36.44 -15.60 -34.30
CA GLN A 1094 37.24 -14.45 -33.87
C GLN A 1094 37.80 -14.66 -32.46
N LEU A 1095 36.98 -15.14 -31.51
CA LEU A 1095 37.40 -15.47 -30.15
C LEU A 1095 38.50 -16.55 -30.16
N HIS A 1096 38.33 -17.60 -30.96
CA HIS A 1096 39.34 -18.65 -31.13
C HIS A 1096 40.66 -18.09 -31.72
N SER A 1097 40.57 -17.14 -32.65
CA SER A 1097 41.73 -16.48 -33.25
C SER A 1097 42.48 -15.58 -32.26
N LEU A 1098 41.76 -14.86 -31.40
CA LEU A 1098 42.30 -14.02 -30.32
C LEU A 1098 42.99 -14.86 -29.24
N MET A 1099 42.48 -16.07 -28.97
CA MET A 1099 43.14 -17.02 -28.07
C MET A 1099 44.44 -17.60 -28.67
N ASN A 1100 44.61 -17.60 -30.00
CA ASN A 1100 45.84 -18.06 -30.64
C ASN A 1100 46.92 -16.97 -30.70
N THR A 1101 46.57 -15.69 -30.72
CA THR A 1101 47.54 -14.57 -30.81
C THR A 1101 48.20 -14.22 -29.48
N ARG A 1102 47.57 -14.52 -28.33
CA ARG A 1102 48.14 -14.23 -26.99
C ARG A 1102 49.20 -15.23 -26.48
N PHE A 1103 49.52 -16.29 -27.22
CA PHE A 1103 50.44 -17.35 -26.77
C PHE A 1103 51.76 -17.48 -27.58
N VAL A 1104 52.11 -16.49 -28.42
CA VAL A 1104 53.37 -16.51 -29.20
C VAL A 1104 54.44 -15.58 -28.61
N GLY A 1105 54.30 -15.16 -27.34
CA GLY A 1105 55.26 -14.26 -26.70
C GLY A 1105 55.47 -14.52 -25.21
N SER A 1106 55.95 -15.71 -24.86
CA SER A 1106 56.71 -16.00 -23.62
C SER A 1106 57.25 -17.42 -23.66
#